data_AF-A0A1F6QVN2-F1
#
_entry.id   AF-A0A1F6QVN2-F1
#
_cell.length_a   1.000
_cell.length_b   1.000
_cell.length_c   1.000
_cell.angle_alpha   90.00
_cell.angle_beta   90.00
_cell.angle_gamma   90.00
#
_symmetry.space_group_name_H-M   'P 1'
#
loop_
_entity.id
_entity.type
_entity.pdbx_description
1 polymer ?
#
loop_
_entity_poly.entity_id
_entity_poly.type
_entity_poly.pdbx_seq_one_letter_code
_entity_poly.pdbx_strand_id
1 'polypeptide(L)'
;MSKEKKKSAEALLKAEEVKRRELQKALKISEIKIPEKEEFYPYPHEYMKFLEEVKIKPRSLYEKACFFAEGLFPLEPDHKSREKIINDTKSAYLNVNPRGVFSLSILVALFEMIIVMFSLIFLNIGLVFGLFGFMLILGTFWYLYSYPSSKAKVMSIVMSSDAVLAILYMVIYMRASPNLEGAVKFASQNLDSPLGWDLRKLLWDIETGRYSSADDALINYITKWKDRNKEFSESLNLLRNTATNSERRESIYDETIDVILNGTRERARHYAADLRMPMTLIYAMGILLPVMGLILFPIVVIFISDSVKPEFVVFGYDILLPAVLYIIVNHILSTKPSTFSPPDISKAKNVPPMGKFLLRGALIPIWPIALIVSLPLVLLGIIGLSDPDVYSSVNFSIVLVFGIALSLSVYAFLDSYQKIKVRGDIEKIENEFTIALFQLGNIIAGGVPIEQAIDKVRENLKDLKIAELFDIVSLNMKKFGYTFEQALFDKEVGAIWYYPSNLIRSIMQTIIESSKKNVKTAASSMVVISRYLKGVHEVKEEIDDILGETTSSMRFLAMFLSPMVAGVTVTLAVIILRILTNLGSAMQGIVGAAGGGGMSVAQSMLLIPWAMGGKLPIAPFEFQLIVGIYMIETATLLSIFLNGIKYGEDPVGTRQNIWTILLIGIIVYIISWFVTYSMFGGAIEGLLTPMVKT
;
A
#
# COMPACT_ATOMS: atom_id res chain seq x y z
N MET A 1 -44.63 11.04 67.70
CA MET A 1 -44.42 10.41 66.37
C MET A 1 -43.34 9.34 66.49
N SER A 2 -43.70 8.07 66.28
CA SER A 2 -42.87 6.88 66.50
C SER A 2 -41.52 6.90 65.76
N LYS A 3 -40.47 6.39 66.41
CA LYS A 3 -39.11 6.19 65.86
C LYS A 3 -39.10 5.49 64.49
N GLU A 4 -40.11 4.67 64.19
CA GLU A 4 -40.26 4.01 62.88
C GLU A 4 -40.54 4.98 61.73
N LYS A 5 -41.37 6.01 61.93
CA LYS A 5 -41.67 6.99 60.87
C LYS A 5 -40.44 7.82 60.51
N LYS A 6 -39.56 8.09 61.47
CA LYS A 6 -38.29 8.80 61.22
C LYS A 6 -37.31 7.94 60.43
N LYS A 7 -37.18 6.65 60.77
CA LYS A 7 -36.28 5.71 60.09
C LYS A 7 -36.73 5.41 58.65
N SER A 8 -38.05 5.35 58.41
CA SER A 8 -38.61 5.20 57.06
C SER A 8 -38.42 6.45 56.20
N ALA A 9 -38.60 7.65 56.77
CA ALA A 9 -38.34 8.90 56.07
C ALA A 9 -36.86 9.09 55.70
N GLU A 10 -35.94 8.74 56.60
CA GLU A 10 -34.49 8.77 56.31
C GLU A 10 -34.06 7.75 55.25
N ALA A 11 -34.69 6.58 55.21
CA ALA A 11 -34.44 5.58 54.18
C ALA A 11 -34.94 6.03 52.80
N LEU A 12 -36.12 6.68 52.74
CA LEU A 12 -36.66 7.26 51.51
C LEU A 12 -35.77 8.40 50.99
N LEU A 13 -35.33 9.31 51.87
CA LEU A 13 -34.42 10.40 51.50
C LEU A 13 -33.08 9.89 50.96
N LYS A 14 -32.50 8.85 51.58
CA LYS A 14 -31.28 8.21 51.06
C LYS A 14 -31.49 7.53 49.72
N ALA A 15 -32.61 6.84 49.53
CA ALA A 15 -32.93 6.21 48.24
C ALA A 15 -33.11 7.26 47.14
N GLU A 16 -33.73 8.38 47.47
CA GLU A 16 -33.95 9.50 46.55
C GLU A 16 -32.64 10.23 46.19
N GLU A 17 -31.73 10.42 47.16
CA GLU A 17 -30.38 10.94 46.90
C GLU A 17 -29.53 10.02 46.01
N VAL A 18 -29.58 8.70 46.24
CA VAL A 18 -28.88 7.71 45.40
C VAL A 18 -29.44 7.77 43.97
N LYS A 19 -30.77 7.78 43.83
CA LYS A 19 -31.43 7.90 42.53
C LYS A 19 -31.07 9.21 41.82
N ARG A 20 -30.99 10.34 42.55
CA ARG A 20 -30.57 11.64 41.99
C ARG A 20 -29.10 11.65 41.55
N ARG A 21 -28.21 10.99 42.28
CA ARG A 21 -26.79 10.84 41.91
C ARG A 21 -26.60 9.96 40.69
N GLU A 22 -27.38 8.88 40.56
CA GLU A 22 -27.37 8.04 39.35
C GLU A 22 -27.97 8.77 38.16
N LEU A 23 -29.05 9.53 38.36
CA LEU A 23 -29.65 10.37 37.32
C LEU A 23 -28.68 11.49 36.87
N GLN A 24 -27.93 12.11 37.79
CA GLN A 24 -26.90 13.10 37.45
C GLN A 24 -25.67 12.48 36.77
N LYS A 25 -25.32 11.22 37.09
CA LYS A 25 -24.29 10.48 36.34
C LYS A 25 -24.76 10.14 34.93
N ALA A 26 -26.03 9.77 34.75
CA ALA A 26 -26.63 9.53 33.44
C ALA A 26 -26.76 10.82 32.61
N LEU A 27 -27.16 11.93 33.23
CA LEU A 27 -27.26 13.25 32.57
C LEU A 27 -25.89 13.87 32.22
N LYS A 28 -24.82 13.52 32.94
CA LYS A 28 -23.43 13.89 32.54
C LYS A 28 -22.93 13.11 31.33
N ILE A 29 -23.54 11.98 30.99
CA ILE A 29 -23.22 11.19 29.79
C ILE A 29 -23.96 11.77 28.56
N SER A 30 -25.04 12.54 28.76
CA SER A 30 -25.85 13.12 27.68
C SER A 30 -25.42 14.50 27.18
N GLU A 31 -24.25 15.02 27.56
CA GLU A 31 -23.64 16.22 26.93
C GLU A 31 -22.71 15.88 25.75
N ILE A 32 -23.00 14.80 25.05
CA ILE A 32 -22.34 14.47 23.79
C ILE A 32 -23.20 15.06 22.67
N LYS A 33 -22.65 16.02 21.93
CA LYS A 33 -23.25 16.48 20.67
C LYS A 33 -23.44 15.27 19.77
N ILE A 34 -24.71 14.89 19.62
CA ILE A 34 -25.19 13.82 18.77
C ILE A 34 -24.75 14.16 17.34
N PRO A 35 -23.96 13.32 16.64
CA PRO A 35 -23.80 13.49 15.21
C PRO A 35 -25.17 13.35 14.56
N GLU A 36 -25.51 14.30 13.69
CA GLU A 36 -26.78 14.28 12.96
C GLU A 36 -27.01 12.91 12.35
N LYS A 37 -28.23 12.43 12.55
CA LYS A 37 -28.77 11.19 11.99
C LYS A 37 -28.47 11.18 10.49
N GLU A 38 -27.63 10.26 10.02
CA GLU A 38 -27.77 9.81 8.62
C GLU A 38 -29.11 9.08 8.58
N GLU A 39 -30.14 9.80 8.14
CA GLU A 39 -31.45 9.24 7.89
C GLU A 39 -31.33 8.18 6.80
N PHE A 40 -31.87 7.01 7.07
CA PHE A 40 -32.06 5.97 6.07
C PHE A 40 -33.05 6.48 5.03
N TYR A 41 -32.55 7.04 3.93
CA TYR A 41 -33.36 7.52 2.82
C TYR A 41 -33.67 6.38 1.84
N PRO A 42 -34.91 6.25 1.35
CA PRO A 42 -35.28 5.22 0.36
C PRO A 42 -34.67 5.40 -1.05
N TYR A 43 -33.86 6.43 -1.32
CA TYR A 43 -33.29 6.80 -2.64
C TYR A 43 -31.77 7.05 -2.54
N PRO A 44 -30.98 7.04 -3.64
CA PRO A 44 -29.50 7.08 -3.60
C PRO A 44 -28.95 8.48 -3.30
N HIS A 45 -29.32 9.03 -2.15
CA HIS A 45 -28.77 10.25 -1.58
C HIS A 45 -27.26 10.12 -1.34
N GLU A 46 -26.74 8.91 -1.05
CA GLU A 46 -25.29 8.67 -0.93
C GLU A 46 -24.53 8.82 -2.24
N TYR A 47 -25.14 8.51 -3.41
CA TYR A 47 -24.48 8.73 -4.70
C TYR A 47 -24.56 10.19 -5.12
N MET A 48 -25.66 10.89 -4.82
CA MET A 48 -25.74 12.33 -5.02
C MET A 48 -24.83 13.08 -4.06
N LYS A 49 -24.76 12.66 -2.80
CA LYS A 49 -23.77 13.09 -1.81
C LYS A 49 -22.36 12.71 -2.26
N PHE A 50 -22.13 11.58 -2.92
CA PHE A 50 -20.83 11.26 -3.55
C PHE A 50 -20.56 12.16 -4.75
N LEU A 51 -21.51 12.43 -5.65
CA LEU A 51 -21.32 13.32 -6.79
C LEU A 51 -21.12 14.77 -6.32
N GLU A 52 -21.82 15.18 -5.27
CA GLU A 52 -21.64 16.44 -4.57
C GLU A 52 -20.31 16.45 -3.83
N GLU A 53 -19.94 15.41 -3.09
CA GLU A 53 -18.65 15.25 -2.42
C GLU A 53 -17.51 15.18 -3.42
N VAL A 54 -17.70 14.65 -4.63
CA VAL A 54 -16.73 14.63 -5.74
C VAL A 54 -16.65 16.01 -6.39
N LYS A 55 -17.77 16.73 -6.51
CA LYS A 55 -17.79 18.14 -6.95
C LYS A 55 -17.16 19.08 -5.92
N ILE A 56 -17.38 18.81 -4.63
CA ILE A 56 -16.89 19.54 -3.46
C ILE A 56 -15.48 19.06 -3.09
N LYS A 57 -15.08 17.85 -3.52
CA LYS A 57 -13.75 17.30 -3.29
C LYS A 57 -12.78 18.32 -3.83
N PRO A 58 -11.83 18.80 -3.01
CA PRO A 58 -10.84 19.72 -3.50
C PRO A 58 -10.17 19.04 -4.68
N ARG A 59 -10.29 19.68 -5.85
CA ARG A 59 -9.65 19.21 -7.08
C ARG A 59 -8.24 18.76 -6.74
N SER A 60 -7.90 17.55 -7.13
CA SER A 60 -6.53 17.05 -7.00
C SER A 60 -5.57 18.05 -7.63
N LEU A 61 -4.32 18.06 -7.17
CA LEU A 61 -3.30 18.96 -7.74
C LEU A 61 -3.22 18.81 -9.26
N TYR A 62 -3.39 17.58 -9.76
CA TYR A 62 -3.49 17.27 -11.18
C TYR A 62 -4.72 17.93 -11.85
N GLU A 63 -5.92 17.79 -11.29
CA GLU A 63 -7.14 18.42 -11.84
C GLU A 63 -7.05 19.95 -11.86
N LYS A 64 -6.45 20.55 -10.82
CA LYS A 64 -6.19 22.00 -10.78
C LYS A 64 -5.21 22.41 -11.88
N ALA A 65 -4.12 21.64 -12.05
CA ALA A 65 -3.13 21.88 -13.09
C ALA A 65 -3.70 21.74 -14.51
N CYS A 66 -4.52 20.70 -14.77
CA CYS A 66 -5.20 20.53 -16.06
C CYS A 66 -6.13 21.70 -16.38
N PHE A 67 -6.91 22.17 -15.41
CA PHE A 67 -7.83 23.29 -15.61
C PHE A 67 -7.07 24.60 -15.85
N PHE A 68 -5.98 24.83 -15.12
CA PHE A 68 -5.10 25.98 -15.35
C PHE A 68 -4.45 25.93 -16.75
N ALA A 69 -3.93 24.76 -17.14
CA ALA A 69 -3.35 24.54 -18.46
C ALA A 69 -4.35 24.74 -19.60
N GLU A 70 -5.60 24.26 -19.43
CA GLU A 70 -6.69 24.48 -20.38
C GLU A 70 -7.00 25.97 -20.56
N GLY A 71 -6.96 26.75 -19.47
CA GLY A 71 -7.19 28.20 -19.52
C GLY A 71 -6.04 28.98 -20.17
N LEU A 72 -4.80 28.50 -20.04
CA LEU A 72 -3.62 29.17 -20.60
C LEU A 72 -3.43 28.87 -22.10
N PHE A 73 -3.57 27.59 -22.49
CA PHE A 73 -3.29 27.16 -23.86
C PHE A 73 -4.13 25.93 -24.25
N PRO A 74 -5.37 26.11 -24.75
CA PRO A 74 -6.29 25.00 -25.04
C PRO A 74 -5.87 24.27 -26.31
N LEU A 75 -5.18 23.14 -26.15
CA LEU A 75 -4.82 22.23 -27.24
C LEU A 75 -5.78 21.05 -27.31
N GLU A 76 -6.22 20.71 -28.53
CA GLU A 76 -7.06 19.55 -28.77
C GLU A 76 -6.23 18.31 -29.13
N PRO A 77 -6.44 17.16 -28.45
CA PRO A 77 -5.87 15.89 -28.88
C PRO A 77 -6.61 15.35 -30.11
N ASP A 78 -5.95 14.44 -30.84
CA ASP A 78 -6.54 13.72 -31.98
C ASP A 78 -7.78 12.91 -31.58
N HIS A 79 -8.61 12.53 -32.56
CA HIS A 79 -9.90 11.88 -32.30
C HIS A 79 -9.77 10.57 -31.50
N LYS A 80 -8.78 9.73 -31.81
CA LYS A 80 -8.59 8.43 -31.12
C LYS A 80 -8.11 8.66 -29.68
N SER A 81 -7.15 9.54 -29.49
CA SER A 81 -6.66 9.90 -28.15
C SER A 81 -7.74 10.58 -27.31
N ARG A 82 -8.60 11.41 -27.93
CA ARG A 82 -9.74 12.04 -27.25
C ARG A 82 -10.71 11.00 -26.70
N GLU A 83 -11.13 10.05 -27.51
CA GLU A 83 -12.06 9.00 -27.09
C GLU A 83 -11.46 8.14 -25.96
N LYS A 84 -10.18 7.78 -26.08
CA LYS A 84 -9.43 7.07 -25.03
C LYS A 84 -9.42 7.86 -23.73
N ILE A 85 -9.01 9.13 -23.76
CA ILE A 85 -8.95 9.98 -22.56
C ILE A 85 -10.34 10.13 -21.93
N ILE A 86 -11.41 10.27 -22.71
CA ILE A 86 -12.79 10.34 -22.18
C ILE A 86 -13.17 9.06 -21.44
N ASN A 87 -12.86 7.89 -22.00
CA ASN A 87 -13.17 6.62 -21.36
C ASN A 87 -12.34 6.39 -20.08
N ASP A 88 -11.07 6.79 -20.11
CA ASP A 88 -10.14 6.70 -18.99
C ASP A 88 -10.54 7.68 -17.87
N THR A 89 -10.87 8.94 -18.17
CA THR A 89 -11.29 9.91 -17.15
C THR A 89 -12.61 9.53 -16.49
N LYS A 90 -13.58 9.01 -17.27
CA LYS A 90 -14.82 8.44 -16.73
C LYS A 90 -14.56 7.25 -15.81
N SER A 91 -13.66 6.34 -16.21
CA SER A 91 -13.31 5.16 -15.40
C SER A 91 -12.50 5.53 -14.15
N ALA A 92 -11.69 6.59 -14.22
CA ALA A 92 -10.87 7.10 -13.13
C ALA A 92 -11.60 8.08 -12.19
N TYR A 93 -12.87 8.42 -12.48
CA TYR A 93 -13.65 9.45 -11.79
C TYR A 93 -12.92 10.80 -11.70
N LEU A 94 -12.20 11.17 -12.76
CA LEU A 94 -11.49 12.44 -12.87
C LEU A 94 -12.39 13.49 -13.53
N ASN A 95 -12.47 14.67 -12.92
CA ASN A 95 -13.19 15.80 -13.50
C ASN A 95 -12.26 16.66 -14.36
N VAL A 96 -11.80 16.11 -15.48
CA VAL A 96 -10.90 16.80 -16.43
C VAL A 96 -11.39 16.66 -17.87
N ASN A 97 -11.21 17.74 -18.63
CA ASN A 97 -11.42 17.72 -20.07
C ASN A 97 -10.21 17.09 -20.78
N PRO A 98 -10.39 16.36 -21.89
CA PRO A 98 -9.28 15.83 -22.69
C PRO A 98 -8.30 16.92 -23.16
N ARG A 99 -8.82 18.12 -23.42
CA ARG A 99 -8.01 19.30 -23.77
C ARG A 99 -7.05 19.68 -22.65
N GLY A 100 -7.53 19.75 -21.41
CA GLY A 100 -6.71 20.12 -20.25
C GLY A 100 -5.60 19.11 -19.94
N VAL A 101 -5.85 17.81 -20.15
CA VAL A 101 -4.83 16.76 -20.01
C VAL A 101 -3.69 16.98 -21.02
N PHE A 102 -4.03 17.14 -22.30
CA PHE A 102 -3.04 17.30 -23.35
C PHE A 102 -2.28 18.63 -23.24
N SER A 103 -3.00 19.71 -22.92
CA SER A 103 -2.43 21.05 -22.72
C SER A 103 -1.44 21.08 -21.56
N LEU A 104 -1.76 20.40 -20.44
CA LEU A 104 -0.85 20.30 -19.30
C LEU A 104 0.44 19.56 -19.65
N SER A 105 0.34 18.39 -20.30
CA SER A 105 1.50 17.62 -20.71
C SER A 105 2.46 18.44 -21.58
N ILE A 106 1.93 19.21 -22.53
CA ILE A 106 2.74 20.04 -23.43
C ILE A 106 3.32 21.25 -22.72
N LEU A 107 2.56 21.95 -21.88
CA LEU A 107 3.06 23.14 -21.16
C LEU A 107 4.19 22.78 -20.21
N VAL A 108 4.08 21.67 -19.48
CA VAL A 108 5.15 21.19 -18.59
C VAL A 108 6.38 20.80 -19.41
N ALA A 109 6.21 20.08 -20.52
CA ALA A 109 7.32 19.71 -21.39
C ALA A 109 8.04 20.93 -21.99
N LEU A 110 7.30 21.97 -22.41
CA LEU A 110 7.88 23.21 -22.91
C LEU A 110 8.62 23.98 -21.81
N PHE A 111 8.04 24.06 -20.61
CA PHE A 111 8.68 24.71 -19.48
C PHE A 111 9.98 24.02 -19.08
N GLU A 112 9.97 22.69 -19.00
CA GLU A 112 11.17 21.88 -18.74
C GLU A 112 12.21 22.04 -19.86
N MET A 113 11.77 22.10 -21.12
CA MET A 113 12.66 22.37 -22.26
C MET A 113 13.38 23.72 -22.12
N ILE A 114 12.67 24.77 -21.69
CA ILE A 114 13.25 26.09 -21.44
C ILE A 114 14.28 26.01 -20.30
N ILE A 115 13.98 25.29 -19.21
CA ILE A 115 14.93 25.10 -18.09
C ILE A 115 16.19 24.37 -18.55
N VAL A 116 16.04 23.29 -19.32
CA VAL A 116 17.17 22.51 -19.83
C VAL A 116 18.01 23.36 -20.77
N MET A 117 17.39 24.09 -21.71
CA MET A 117 18.11 25.01 -22.59
C MET A 117 18.80 26.14 -21.83
N PHE A 118 18.14 26.76 -20.86
CA PHE A 118 18.72 27.80 -20.01
C PHE A 118 19.93 27.26 -19.25
N SER A 119 19.82 26.06 -18.69
CA SER A 119 20.89 25.41 -17.94
C SER A 119 22.10 25.09 -18.84
N LEU A 120 21.86 24.58 -20.05
CA LEU A 120 22.91 24.30 -21.03
C LEU A 120 23.66 25.58 -21.45
N ILE A 121 22.93 26.68 -21.66
CA ILE A 121 23.51 27.93 -22.18
C ILE A 121 24.19 28.74 -21.07
N PHE A 122 23.54 28.92 -19.91
CA PHE A 122 23.98 29.87 -18.89
C PHE A 122 24.79 29.23 -17.75
N LEU A 123 24.52 27.97 -17.40
CA LEU A 123 25.24 27.26 -16.35
C LEU A 123 26.39 26.39 -16.90
N ASN A 124 26.56 26.38 -18.23
CA ASN A 124 27.57 25.58 -18.95
C ASN A 124 27.58 24.11 -18.52
N ILE A 125 26.39 23.56 -18.24
CA ILE A 125 26.24 22.15 -17.89
C ILE A 125 26.51 21.35 -19.17
N GLY A 126 27.39 20.35 -19.11
CA GLY A 126 27.79 19.60 -20.30
C GLY A 126 26.62 18.94 -21.05
N LEU A 127 26.81 18.69 -22.35
CA LEU A 127 25.78 18.10 -23.27
C LEU A 127 25.07 16.87 -22.71
N VAL A 128 25.77 16.07 -21.90
CA VAL A 128 25.25 14.88 -21.22
C VAL A 128 24.05 15.22 -20.32
N PHE A 129 24.15 16.28 -19.52
CA PHE A 129 23.04 16.72 -18.67
C PHE A 129 21.88 17.27 -19.51
N GLY A 130 22.17 17.80 -20.70
CA GLY A 130 21.15 18.14 -21.69
C GLY A 130 20.36 16.91 -22.17
N LEU A 131 21.05 15.80 -22.46
CA LEU A 131 20.41 14.53 -22.83
C LEU A 131 19.57 13.98 -21.68
N PHE A 132 20.04 14.07 -20.43
CA PHE A 132 19.26 13.69 -19.25
C PHE A 132 18.03 14.57 -19.06
N GLY A 133 18.18 15.89 -19.23
CA GLY A 133 17.05 16.82 -19.24
C GLY A 133 16.02 16.47 -20.30
N PHE A 134 16.46 16.06 -21.50
CA PHE A 134 15.57 15.61 -22.56
C PHE A 134 14.83 14.31 -22.22
N MET A 135 15.50 13.33 -21.61
CA MET A 135 14.83 12.12 -21.13
C MET A 135 13.81 12.41 -20.03
N LEU A 136 14.12 13.35 -19.12
CA LEU A 136 13.17 13.79 -18.10
C LEU A 136 11.92 14.41 -18.74
N ILE A 137 12.08 15.29 -19.74
CA ILE A 137 10.96 15.90 -20.49
C ILE A 137 10.04 14.85 -21.12
N LEU A 138 10.62 13.83 -21.77
CA LEU A 138 9.84 12.75 -22.36
C LEU A 138 9.12 11.92 -21.29
N GLY A 139 9.79 11.65 -20.17
CA GLY A 139 9.24 10.90 -19.04
C GLY A 139 8.07 11.63 -18.36
N THR A 140 8.23 12.92 -18.05
CA THR A 140 7.21 13.76 -17.42
C THR A 140 6.01 13.96 -18.35
N PHE A 141 6.25 14.20 -19.64
CA PHE A 141 5.21 14.26 -20.67
C PHE A 141 4.39 12.97 -20.70
N TRP A 142 5.06 11.83 -20.82
CA TRP A 142 4.41 10.52 -20.89
C TRP A 142 3.64 10.21 -19.60
N TYR A 143 4.19 10.55 -18.44
CA TYR A 143 3.56 10.37 -17.14
C TYR A 143 2.26 11.19 -17.02
N LEU A 144 2.30 12.49 -17.32
CA LEU A 144 1.13 13.38 -17.25
C LEU A 144 0.06 12.95 -18.26
N TYR A 145 0.47 12.61 -19.48
CA TYR A 145 -0.45 12.17 -20.53
C TYR A 145 -1.14 10.84 -20.17
N SER A 146 -0.39 9.89 -19.63
CA SER A 146 -0.88 8.55 -19.28
C SER A 146 -1.54 8.50 -17.91
N TYR A 147 -1.48 9.57 -17.11
CA TYR A 147 -2.01 9.63 -15.75
C TYR A 147 -3.50 9.20 -15.64
N PRO A 148 -4.43 9.67 -16.50
CA PRO A 148 -5.82 9.22 -16.45
C PRO A 148 -5.96 7.71 -16.68
N SER A 149 -5.18 7.18 -17.62
CA SER A 149 -5.18 5.75 -17.98
C SER A 149 -4.66 4.88 -16.83
N SER A 150 -3.54 5.29 -16.21
CA SER A 150 -2.98 4.63 -15.04
C SER A 150 -3.96 4.63 -13.86
N LYS A 151 -4.60 5.78 -13.60
CA LYS A 151 -5.59 5.90 -12.51
C LYS A 151 -6.86 5.08 -12.79
N ALA A 152 -7.30 5.01 -14.04
CA ALA A 152 -8.43 4.16 -14.45
C ALA A 152 -8.10 2.68 -14.22
N LYS A 153 -6.87 2.26 -14.53
CA LYS A 153 -6.40 0.89 -14.32
C LYS A 153 -6.34 0.54 -12.84
N VAL A 154 -5.77 1.41 -12.00
CA VAL A 154 -5.76 1.27 -10.55
C VAL A 154 -7.19 1.16 -10.00
N MET A 155 -8.08 2.05 -10.42
CA MET A 155 -9.49 2.01 -10.01
C MET A 155 -10.15 0.68 -10.37
N SER A 156 -9.89 0.16 -11.57
CA SER A 156 -10.42 -1.15 -11.98
C SER A 156 -9.90 -2.28 -11.09
N ILE A 157 -8.63 -2.26 -10.69
CA ILE A 157 -8.05 -3.29 -9.80
C ILE A 157 -8.70 -3.23 -8.42
N VAL A 158 -8.84 -2.02 -7.85
CA VAL A 158 -9.49 -1.79 -6.55
C VAL A 158 -10.97 -2.14 -6.57
N MET A 159 -11.66 -1.91 -7.68
CA MET A 159 -13.04 -2.39 -7.80
C MET A 159 -13.11 -3.92 -7.90
N SER A 160 -12.17 -4.53 -8.65
CA SER A 160 -12.15 -5.98 -8.81
C SER A 160 -11.80 -6.71 -7.50
N SER A 161 -11.00 -6.14 -6.59
CA SER A 161 -10.67 -6.77 -5.29
C SER A 161 -11.90 -6.98 -4.40
N ASP A 162 -12.94 -6.19 -4.61
CA ASP A 162 -14.20 -6.28 -3.87
C ASP A 162 -15.27 -7.10 -4.61
N ALA A 163 -14.96 -7.63 -5.80
CA ALA A 163 -15.90 -8.40 -6.61
C ALA A 163 -16.44 -9.65 -5.88
N VAL A 164 -15.57 -10.36 -5.15
CA VAL A 164 -15.97 -11.53 -4.35
C VAL A 164 -16.98 -11.12 -3.29
N LEU A 165 -16.70 -10.04 -2.56
CA LEU A 165 -17.58 -9.55 -1.50
C LEU A 165 -18.89 -8.98 -2.06
N ALA A 166 -18.86 -8.35 -3.23
CA ALA A 166 -20.04 -7.87 -3.94
C ALA A 166 -20.98 -9.02 -4.33
N ILE A 167 -20.43 -10.07 -4.96
CA ILE A 167 -21.19 -11.28 -5.32
C ILE A 167 -21.74 -11.95 -4.05
N LEU A 168 -20.94 -12.02 -2.99
CA LEU A 168 -21.39 -12.55 -1.71
C LEU A 168 -22.59 -11.76 -1.17
N TYR A 169 -22.50 -10.43 -1.08
CA TYR A 169 -23.62 -9.61 -0.63
C TYR A 169 -24.86 -9.75 -1.50
N MET A 170 -24.70 -9.80 -2.82
CA MET A 170 -25.82 -10.05 -3.73
C MET A 170 -26.47 -11.41 -3.45
N VAL A 171 -25.68 -12.49 -3.37
CA VAL A 171 -26.19 -13.85 -3.05
C VAL A 171 -26.89 -13.89 -1.70
N ILE A 172 -26.29 -13.26 -0.67
CA ILE A 172 -26.85 -13.18 0.68
C ILE A 172 -28.24 -12.53 0.67
N TYR A 173 -28.37 -11.39 0.01
CA TYR A 173 -29.65 -10.71 -0.12
C TYR A 173 -30.65 -11.56 -0.93
N MET A 174 -30.21 -12.13 -2.05
CA MET A 174 -31.06 -12.90 -2.95
C MET A 174 -31.60 -14.21 -2.33
N ARG A 175 -30.87 -14.78 -1.37
CA ARG A 175 -31.36 -15.91 -0.55
C ARG A 175 -32.48 -15.51 0.40
N ALA A 176 -32.44 -14.29 0.94
CA ALA A 176 -33.51 -13.76 1.80
C ALA A 176 -34.69 -13.18 0.99
N SER A 177 -34.42 -12.66 -0.20
CA SER A 177 -35.39 -12.03 -1.08
C SER A 177 -34.93 -12.14 -2.54
N PRO A 178 -35.54 -13.02 -3.37
CA PRO A 178 -35.15 -13.26 -4.77
C PRO A 178 -35.40 -12.07 -5.71
N ASN A 179 -34.66 -10.97 -5.51
CA ASN A 179 -34.78 -9.72 -6.26
C ASN A 179 -33.38 -9.19 -6.58
N LEU A 180 -33.05 -9.11 -7.88
CA LEU A 180 -31.76 -8.64 -8.39
C LEU A 180 -31.50 -7.17 -8.07
N GLU A 181 -32.50 -6.30 -8.25
CA GLU A 181 -32.37 -4.86 -7.96
C GLU A 181 -32.08 -4.64 -6.48
N GLY A 182 -32.81 -5.34 -5.61
CA GLY A 182 -32.57 -5.34 -4.17
C GLY A 182 -31.19 -5.88 -3.80
N ALA A 183 -30.70 -6.89 -4.53
CA ALA A 183 -29.37 -7.46 -4.31
C ALA A 183 -28.25 -6.48 -4.68
N VAL A 184 -28.40 -5.81 -5.83
CA VAL A 184 -27.48 -4.74 -6.27
C VAL A 184 -27.52 -3.59 -5.27
N LYS A 185 -28.71 -3.19 -4.80
CA LYS A 185 -28.89 -2.18 -3.74
C LYS A 185 -28.17 -2.56 -2.47
N PHE A 186 -28.41 -3.78 -1.99
CA PHE A 186 -27.78 -4.30 -0.79
C PHE A 186 -26.25 -4.35 -0.91
N ALA A 187 -25.71 -4.88 -2.01
CA ALA A 187 -24.27 -4.88 -2.24
C ALA A 187 -23.70 -3.45 -2.31
N SER A 188 -24.40 -2.54 -3.00
CA SER A 188 -23.95 -1.15 -3.14
C SER A 188 -23.86 -0.41 -1.80
N GLN A 189 -24.78 -0.66 -0.87
CA GLN A 189 -24.82 -0.02 0.46
C GLN A 189 -23.77 -0.57 1.42
N ASN A 190 -23.42 -1.85 1.26
CA ASN A 190 -22.52 -2.55 2.16
C ASN A 190 -21.06 -2.59 1.67
N LEU A 191 -20.81 -2.12 0.44
CA LEU A 191 -19.48 -1.89 -0.10
C LEU A 191 -19.11 -0.40 0.02
N ASP A 192 -18.07 -0.13 0.80
CA ASP A 192 -17.48 1.21 0.93
C ASP A 192 -16.51 1.55 -0.21
N SER A 193 -16.12 0.56 -1.01
CA SER A 193 -15.13 0.72 -2.07
C SER A 193 -15.73 1.34 -3.34
N PRO A 194 -14.89 1.70 -4.32
CA PRO A 194 -15.37 2.24 -5.59
C PRO A 194 -16.34 1.34 -6.34
N LEU A 195 -16.29 0.01 -6.14
CA LEU A 195 -17.28 -0.90 -6.74
C LEU A 195 -18.68 -0.62 -6.20
N GLY A 196 -18.81 -0.35 -4.89
CA GLY A 196 -20.07 0.05 -4.29
C GLY A 196 -20.64 1.32 -4.92
N TRP A 197 -19.79 2.30 -5.26
CA TRP A 197 -20.24 3.51 -5.97
C TRP A 197 -20.68 3.22 -7.41
N ASP A 198 -19.96 2.36 -8.13
CA ASP A 198 -20.33 1.96 -9.50
C ASP A 198 -21.69 1.22 -9.51
N LEU A 199 -21.96 0.39 -8.48
CA LEU A 199 -23.27 -0.25 -8.28
C LEU A 199 -24.38 0.75 -7.91
N ARG A 200 -24.10 1.75 -7.05
CA ARG A 200 -25.07 2.82 -6.76
C ARG A 200 -25.44 3.61 -8.03
N LYS A 201 -24.45 3.87 -8.89
CA LYS A 201 -24.69 4.51 -10.19
C LYS A 201 -25.53 3.63 -11.12
N LEU A 202 -25.30 2.32 -11.14
CA LEU A 202 -26.12 1.38 -11.90
C LEU A 202 -27.59 1.45 -11.48
N LEU A 203 -27.86 1.51 -10.16
CA LEU A 203 -29.21 1.70 -9.62
C LEU A 203 -29.83 3.03 -10.03
N TRP A 204 -29.06 4.12 -10.00
CA TRP A 204 -29.53 5.42 -10.48
C TRP A 204 -29.91 5.39 -11.96
N ASP A 205 -29.11 4.75 -12.80
CA ASP A 205 -29.41 4.61 -14.24
C ASP A 205 -30.69 3.77 -14.46
N ILE A 206 -31.01 2.83 -13.57
CA ILE A 206 -32.29 2.10 -13.58
C ILE A 206 -33.44 3.04 -13.16
N GLU A 207 -33.30 3.74 -12.02
CA GLU A 207 -34.35 4.63 -11.47
C GLU A 207 -34.66 5.83 -12.39
N THR A 208 -33.66 6.35 -13.10
CA THR A 208 -33.84 7.45 -14.06
C THR A 208 -34.40 7.01 -15.42
N GLY A 209 -34.68 5.71 -15.59
CA GLY A 209 -35.25 5.16 -16.81
C GLY A 209 -34.26 5.07 -17.97
N ARG A 210 -32.95 5.16 -17.71
CA ARG A 210 -31.92 4.89 -18.74
C ARG A 210 -31.92 3.42 -19.13
N TYR A 211 -32.16 2.54 -18.16
CA TYR A 211 -32.40 1.13 -18.38
C TYR A 211 -33.83 0.76 -18.00
N SER A 212 -34.40 -0.20 -18.71
CA SER A 212 -35.78 -0.64 -18.52
C SER A 212 -35.98 -1.52 -17.28
N SER A 213 -34.92 -2.21 -16.84
CA SER A 213 -34.94 -3.10 -15.69
C SER A 213 -33.52 -3.32 -15.14
N ALA A 214 -33.42 -3.89 -13.93
CA ALA A 214 -32.14 -4.32 -13.38
C ALA A 214 -31.44 -5.40 -14.23
N ASP A 215 -32.22 -6.25 -14.91
CA ASP A 215 -31.70 -7.27 -15.83
C ASP A 215 -30.98 -6.63 -17.03
N ASP A 216 -31.65 -5.68 -17.68
CA ASP A 216 -31.14 -4.90 -18.82
C ASP A 216 -29.88 -4.10 -18.45
N ALA A 217 -29.92 -3.40 -17.31
CA ALA A 217 -28.78 -2.67 -16.78
C ALA A 217 -27.58 -3.60 -16.51
N LEU A 218 -27.82 -4.78 -15.93
CA LEU A 218 -26.78 -5.77 -15.66
C LEU A 218 -26.17 -6.35 -16.93
N ILE A 219 -26.91 -6.51 -18.04
CA ILE A 219 -26.33 -6.97 -19.32
C ILE A 219 -25.25 -5.98 -19.81
N ASN A 220 -25.54 -4.68 -19.77
CA ASN A 220 -24.56 -3.66 -20.14
C ASN A 220 -23.37 -3.65 -19.19
N TYR A 221 -23.65 -3.76 -17.88
CA TYR A 221 -22.64 -3.81 -16.83
C TYR A 221 -21.70 -5.01 -17.00
N ILE A 222 -22.24 -6.20 -17.26
CA ILE A 222 -21.47 -7.44 -17.50
C ILE A 222 -20.54 -7.27 -18.70
N THR A 223 -21.01 -6.62 -19.77
CA THR A 223 -20.19 -6.35 -20.96
C THR A 223 -18.99 -5.44 -20.62
N LYS A 224 -19.21 -4.39 -19.82
CA LYS A 224 -18.13 -3.50 -19.32
C LYS A 224 -17.09 -4.27 -18.49
N TRP A 225 -17.52 -5.29 -17.76
CA TRP A 225 -16.69 -6.06 -16.82
C TRP A 225 -15.99 -7.28 -17.44
N LYS A 226 -16.47 -7.77 -18.58
CA LYS A 226 -15.96 -9.00 -19.23
C LYS A 226 -14.44 -9.00 -19.44
N ASP A 227 -13.87 -7.87 -19.87
CA ASP A 227 -12.44 -7.74 -20.12
C ASP A 227 -11.63 -7.41 -18.85
N ARG A 228 -12.29 -6.92 -17.80
CA ARG A 228 -11.65 -6.44 -16.56
C ARG A 228 -11.59 -7.53 -15.49
N ASN A 229 -12.65 -8.32 -15.38
CA ASN A 229 -12.80 -9.43 -14.45
C ASN A 229 -13.87 -10.39 -15.01
N LYS A 230 -13.41 -11.40 -15.76
CA LYS A 230 -14.29 -12.35 -16.46
C LYS A 230 -15.18 -13.09 -15.47
N GLU A 231 -14.65 -13.46 -14.32
CA GLU A 231 -15.30 -14.31 -13.33
C GLU A 231 -16.37 -13.54 -12.56
N PHE A 232 -16.12 -12.24 -12.30
CA PHE A 232 -17.19 -11.35 -11.84
C PHE A 232 -18.32 -11.22 -12.87
N SER A 233 -17.98 -11.06 -14.14
CA SER A 233 -18.98 -10.98 -15.22
C SER A 233 -19.79 -12.27 -15.37
N GLU A 234 -19.16 -13.43 -15.16
CA GLU A 234 -19.78 -14.75 -15.21
C GLU A 234 -20.69 -15.00 -14.00
N SER A 235 -20.23 -14.67 -12.79
CA SER A 235 -21.06 -14.72 -11.58
C SER A 235 -22.28 -13.79 -11.66
N LEU A 236 -22.15 -12.59 -12.22
CA LEU A 236 -23.29 -11.71 -12.47
C LEU A 236 -24.28 -12.31 -13.48
N ASN A 237 -23.79 -12.97 -14.54
CA ASN A 237 -24.66 -13.71 -15.49
C ASN A 237 -25.41 -14.85 -14.80
N LEU A 238 -24.75 -15.62 -13.93
CA LEU A 238 -25.38 -16.69 -13.17
C LEU A 238 -26.49 -16.17 -12.25
N LEU A 239 -26.21 -15.08 -11.50
CA LEU A 239 -27.22 -14.42 -10.67
C LEU A 239 -28.43 -13.98 -11.48
N ARG A 240 -28.21 -13.40 -12.68
CA ARG A 240 -29.30 -12.98 -13.56
C ARG A 240 -30.22 -14.14 -13.94
N ASN A 241 -29.64 -15.31 -14.23
CA ASN A 241 -30.38 -16.52 -14.61
C ASN A 241 -31.20 -17.15 -13.46
N THR A 242 -31.09 -16.66 -12.24
CA THR A 242 -31.90 -17.14 -11.09
C THR A 242 -33.37 -16.68 -11.16
N ALA A 243 -33.63 -15.59 -11.88
CA ALA A 243 -34.98 -15.07 -12.08
C ALA A 243 -35.85 -16.03 -12.91
N THR A 244 -35.24 -16.73 -13.88
CA THR A 244 -35.92 -17.65 -14.79
C THR A 244 -35.98 -19.09 -14.27
N ASN A 245 -35.09 -19.48 -13.34
CA ASN A 245 -34.96 -20.86 -12.85
C ASN A 245 -35.21 -20.97 -11.33
N SER A 246 -36.46 -20.81 -10.90
CA SER A 246 -36.83 -20.83 -9.47
C SER A 246 -36.48 -22.14 -8.75
N GLU A 247 -36.55 -23.29 -9.44
CA GLU A 247 -36.26 -24.60 -8.86
C GLU A 247 -34.76 -24.84 -8.60
N ARG A 248 -33.89 -24.25 -9.42
CA ARG A 248 -32.42 -24.39 -9.32
C ARG A 248 -31.75 -23.19 -8.65
N ARG A 249 -32.53 -22.29 -8.06
CA ARG A 249 -32.05 -21.01 -7.53
C ARG A 249 -30.95 -21.20 -6.47
N GLU A 250 -31.18 -22.10 -5.52
CA GLU A 250 -30.21 -22.37 -4.44
C GLU A 250 -28.89 -22.95 -4.98
N SER A 251 -28.96 -23.87 -5.95
CA SER A 251 -27.76 -24.41 -6.59
C SER A 251 -27.02 -23.38 -7.44
N ILE A 252 -27.74 -22.47 -8.11
CA ILE A 252 -27.12 -21.38 -8.88
C ILE A 252 -26.40 -20.41 -7.94
N TYR A 253 -26.92 -20.14 -6.74
CA TYR A 253 -26.22 -19.32 -5.75
C TYR A 253 -24.90 -19.96 -5.29
N ASP A 254 -24.91 -21.27 -5.02
CA ASP A 254 -23.70 -22.01 -4.68
C ASP A 254 -22.68 -21.98 -5.83
N GLU A 255 -23.13 -22.28 -7.05
CA GLU A 255 -22.31 -22.22 -8.27
C GLU A 255 -21.74 -20.81 -8.52
N THR A 256 -22.53 -19.76 -8.28
CA THR A 256 -22.09 -18.36 -8.43
C THR A 256 -20.91 -18.03 -7.51
N ILE A 257 -20.98 -18.48 -6.26
CA ILE A 257 -19.92 -18.29 -5.26
C ILE A 257 -18.70 -19.12 -5.65
N ASP A 258 -18.89 -20.38 -6.05
CA ASP A 258 -17.80 -21.25 -6.48
C ASP A 258 -17.08 -20.69 -7.71
N VAL A 259 -17.79 -20.13 -8.68
CA VAL A 259 -17.19 -19.52 -9.88
C VAL A 259 -16.32 -18.32 -9.52
N ILE A 260 -16.80 -17.41 -8.67
CA ILE A 260 -16.00 -16.23 -8.29
C ILE A 260 -14.79 -16.60 -7.43
N LEU A 261 -14.96 -17.57 -6.51
CA LEU A 261 -13.88 -18.03 -5.62
C LEU A 261 -12.82 -18.83 -6.38
N ASN A 262 -13.22 -19.87 -7.11
CA ASN A 262 -12.30 -20.69 -7.91
C ASN A 262 -11.63 -19.88 -9.00
N GLY A 263 -12.37 -18.98 -9.65
CA GLY A 263 -11.82 -18.06 -10.63
C GLY A 263 -10.72 -17.18 -10.03
N THR A 264 -10.98 -16.59 -8.86
CA THR A 264 -10.02 -15.74 -8.17
C THR A 264 -8.76 -16.52 -7.77
N ARG A 265 -8.93 -17.76 -7.32
CA ARG A 265 -7.83 -18.68 -7.04
C ARG A 265 -6.98 -18.96 -8.28
N GLU A 266 -7.60 -19.32 -9.41
CA GLU A 266 -6.87 -19.67 -10.62
C GLU A 266 -6.11 -18.45 -11.18
N ARG A 267 -6.70 -17.25 -11.13
CA ARG A 267 -6.00 -16.01 -11.49
C ARG A 267 -4.79 -15.75 -10.60
N ALA A 268 -4.90 -16.00 -9.29
CA ALA A 268 -3.76 -15.86 -8.37
C ALA A 268 -2.64 -16.86 -8.70
N ARG A 269 -2.99 -18.11 -9.04
CA ARG A 269 -2.03 -19.13 -9.47
C ARG A 269 -1.29 -18.73 -10.75
N HIS A 270 -2.02 -18.30 -11.78
CA HIS A 270 -1.40 -17.80 -13.02
C HIS A 270 -0.50 -16.59 -12.76
N TYR A 271 -0.97 -15.62 -11.97
CA TYR A 271 -0.17 -14.45 -11.62
C TYR A 271 1.13 -14.83 -10.88
N ALA A 272 1.07 -15.73 -9.90
CA ALA A 272 2.26 -16.18 -9.19
C ALA A 272 3.28 -16.86 -10.11
N ALA A 273 2.81 -17.67 -11.07
CA ALA A 273 3.67 -18.26 -12.09
C ALA A 273 4.29 -17.18 -13.00
N ASP A 274 3.48 -16.24 -13.47
CA ASP A 274 3.89 -15.15 -14.36
C ASP A 274 4.85 -14.16 -13.69
N LEU A 275 4.83 -14.05 -12.36
CA LEU A 275 5.74 -13.19 -11.61
C LEU A 275 7.19 -13.66 -11.71
N ARG A 276 7.47 -14.97 -11.84
CA ARG A 276 8.84 -15.53 -11.74
C ARG A 276 9.86 -14.87 -12.68
N MET A 277 9.50 -14.63 -13.93
CA MET A 277 10.40 -13.99 -14.91
C MET A 277 10.62 -12.51 -14.61
N PRO A 278 9.57 -11.67 -14.44
CA PRO A 278 9.72 -10.29 -13.98
C PRO A 278 10.50 -10.15 -12.67
N MET A 279 10.34 -11.08 -11.71
CA MET A 279 11.16 -11.10 -10.49
C MET A 279 12.65 -11.23 -10.81
N THR A 280 12.98 -12.17 -11.70
CA THR A 280 14.36 -12.43 -12.12
C THR A 280 14.95 -11.21 -12.81
N LEU A 281 14.15 -10.50 -13.61
CA LEU A 281 14.56 -9.23 -14.22
C LEU A 281 14.82 -8.14 -13.18
N ILE A 282 13.94 -7.99 -12.18
CA ILE A 282 14.15 -7.03 -11.08
C ILE A 282 15.40 -7.37 -10.28
N TYR A 283 15.66 -8.65 -10.03
CA TYR A 283 16.91 -9.09 -9.40
C TYR A 283 18.13 -8.77 -10.28
N ALA A 284 18.08 -9.13 -11.56
CA ALA A 284 19.19 -8.92 -12.48
C ALA A 284 19.49 -7.43 -12.68
N MET A 285 18.47 -6.60 -12.90
CA MET A 285 18.64 -5.17 -13.12
C MET A 285 18.87 -4.41 -11.81
N GLY A 286 18.17 -4.78 -10.75
CA GLY A 286 18.18 -4.03 -9.48
C GLY A 286 19.25 -4.46 -8.50
N ILE A 287 19.87 -5.62 -8.67
CA ILE A 287 20.91 -6.09 -7.74
C ILE A 287 22.16 -6.47 -8.53
N LEU A 288 22.04 -7.40 -9.48
CA LEU A 288 23.22 -7.99 -10.12
C LEU A 288 23.98 -7.01 -11.04
N LEU A 289 23.27 -6.28 -11.90
CA LEU A 289 23.86 -5.29 -12.81
C LEU A 289 24.57 -4.15 -12.06
N PRO A 290 23.97 -3.53 -11.03
CA PRO A 290 24.65 -2.55 -10.20
C PRO A 290 25.90 -3.11 -9.55
N VAL A 291 25.81 -4.27 -8.93
CA VAL A 291 26.96 -4.90 -8.27
C VAL A 291 28.09 -5.14 -9.26
N MET A 292 27.80 -5.75 -10.42
CA MET A 292 28.82 -6.00 -11.43
C MET A 292 29.43 -4.70 -11.96
N GLY A 293 28.59 -3.71 -12.27
CA GLY A 293 29.07 -2.43 -12.76
C GLY A 293 29.90 -1.68 -11.73
N LEU A 294 29.49 -1.69 -10.47
CA LEU A 294 30.20 -1.07 -9.34
C LEU A 294 31.54 -1.75 -9.04
N ILE A 295 31.65 -3.07 -9.18
CA ILE A 295 32.93 -3.79 -9.05
C ILE A 295 33.89 -3.43 -10.20
N LEU A 296 33.37 -3.35 -11.42
CA LEU A 296 34.18 -3.03 -12.60
C LEU A 296 34.52 -1.54 -12.71
N PHE A 297 33.74 -0.68 -12.06
CA PHE A 297 33.82 0.76 -12.22
C PHE A 297 35.21 1.34 -11.91
N PRO A 298 35.86 1.04 -10.77
CA PRO A 298 37.22 1.51 -10.49
C PRO A 298 38.24 1.18 -11.58
N ILE A 299 38.06 0.04 -12.27
CA ILE A 299 38.93 -0.39 -13.38
C ILE A 299 38.64 0.47 -14.61
N VAL A 300 37.37 0.59 -15.01
CA VAL A 300 36.94 1.34 -16.19
C VAL A 300 37.41 2.80 -16.15
N VAL A 301 37.29 3.42 -14.98
CA VAL A 301 37.63 4.84 -14.79
C VAL A 301 39.11 5.14 -15.03
N ILE A 302 40.01 4.21 -14.73
CA ILE A 302 41.44 4.42 -14.97
C ILE A 302 41.77 4.43 -16.46
N PHE A 303 41.12 3.57 -17.23
CA PHE A 303 41.39 3.45 -18.65
C PHE A 303 40.64 4.50 -19.49
N ILE A 304 39.61 5.14 -18.93
CA ILE A 304 38.71 6.08 -19.64
C ILE A 304 38.52 7.37 -18.82
N SER A 305 39.57 7.83 -18.13
CA SER A 305 39.54 8.89 -17.10
C SER A 305 39.01 10.24 -17.59
N ASP A 306 39.21 10.57 -18.87
CA ASP A 306 38.83 11.87 -19.43
C ASP A 306 37.35 11.94 -19.87
N SER A 307 36.65 10.80 -20.00
CA SER A 307 35.28 10.76 -20.54
C SER A 307 34.22 10.33 -19.52
N VAL A 308 34.60 9.63 -18.44
CA VAL A 308 33.65 9.14 -17.42
C VAL A 308 33.78 9.96 -16.15
N LYS A 309 32.86 10.91 -15.98
CA LYS A 309 32.79 11.71 -14.75
C LYS A 309 31.94 11.04 -13.66
N PRO A 310 32.15 11.35 -12.37
CA PRO A 310 31.41 10.74 -11.25
C PRO A 310 29.89 10.91 -11.33
N GLU A 311 29.45 12.03 -11.89
CA GLU A 311 28.04 12.39 -12.00
C GLU A 311 27.25 11.42 -12.87
N PHE A 312 27.90 10.75 -13.84
CA PHE A 312 27.27 9.71 -14.65
C PHE A 312 26.90 8.48 -13.83
N VAL A 313 27.71 8.16 -12.82
CA VAL A 313 27.50 7.00 -11.94
C VAL A 313 26.34 7.29 -11.01
N VAL A 314 26.34 8.45 -10.36
CA VAL A 314 25.24 8.92 -9.51
C VAL A 314 23.94 8.92 -10.31
N PHE A 315 23.92 9.53 -11.50
CA PHE A 315 22.71 9.56 -12.32
C PHE A 315 22.29 8.16 -12.78
N GLY A 316 23.22 7.34 -13.27
CA GLY A 316 22.93 6.01 -13.78
C GLY A 316 22.35 5.08 -12.71
N TYR A 317 22.97 5.06 -11.53
CA TYR A 317 22.61 4.14 -10.46
C TYR A 317 21.56 4.69 -9.50
N ASP A 318 21.61 5.96 -9.08
CA ASP A 318 20.69 6.50 -8.06
C ASP A 318 19.44 7.14 -8.68
N ILE A 319 19.39 7.33 -10.01
CA ILE A 319 18.22 7.96 -10.67
C ILE A 319 17.66 7.07 -11.77
N LEU A 320 18.44 6.82 -12.83
CA LEU A 320 17.96 6.14 -14.03
C LEU A 320 17.51 4.71 -13.72
N LEU A 321 18.33 3.94 -13.02
CA LEU A 321 18.05 2.54 -12.75
C LEU A 321 16.84 2.37 -11.79
N PRO A 322 16.75 3.05 -10.63
CA PRO A 322 15.55 3.05 -9.79
C PRO A 322 14.29 3.50 -10.54
N ALA A 323 14.38 4.50 -11.42
CA ALA A 323 13.26 4.93 -12.25
C ALA A 323 12.79 3.81 -13.20
N VAL A 324 13.73 3.14 -13.88
CA VAL A 324 13.40 1.99 -14.76
C VAL A 324 12.80 0.84 -13.95
N LEU A 325 13.37 0.50 -12.79
CA LEU A 325 12.82 -0.51 -11.88
C LEU A 325 11.42 -0.15 -11.42
N TYR A 326 11.17 1.12 -11.10
CA TYR A 326 9.87 1.60 -10.65
C TYR A 326 8.81 1.46 -11.75
N ILE A 327 9.17 1.78 -13.00
CA ILE A 327 8.30 1.58 -14.17
C ILE A 327 7.97 0.09 -14.34
N ILE A 328 8.99 -0.78 -14.26
CA ILE A 328 8.81 -2.24 -14.38
C ILE A 328 7.91 -2.76 -13.26
N VAL A 329 8.17 -2.38 -12.01
CA VAL A 329 7.37 -2.77 -10.84
C VAL A 329 5.92 -2.33 -11.01
N ASN A 330 5.67 -1.07 -11.37
CA ASN A 330 4.32 -0.59 -11.60
C ASN A 330 3.62 -1.33 -12.75
N HIS A 331 4.36 -1.66 -13.81
CA HIS A 331 3.81 -2.43 -14.92
C HIS A 331 3.37 -3.83 -14.47
N ILE A 332 4.20 -4.53 -13.69
CA ILE A 332 3.88 -5.86 -13.15
C ILE A 332 2.73 -5.79 -12.15
N LEU A 333 2.75 -4.82 -11.23
CA LEU A 333 1.67 -4.65 -10.25
C LEU A 333 0.34 -4.32 -10.92
N SER A 334 0.37 -3.71 -12.11
CA SER A 334 -0.85 -3.42 -12.86
C SER A 334 -1.49 -4.66 -13.52
N THR A 335 -0.82 -5.81 -13.56
CA THR A 335 -1.41 -7.09 -14.00
C THR A 335 -1.86 -7.96 -12.83
N LYS A 336 -1.70 -7.46 -11.59
CA LYS A 336 -2.12 -8.17 -10.38
C LYS A 336 -3.60 -8.55 -10.44
N PRO A 337 -3.95 -9.81 -10.15
CA PRO A 337 -5.34 -10.22 -10.04
C PRO A 337 -5.99 -9.55 -8.83
N SER A 338 -7.31 -9.40 -8.91
CA SER A 338 -8.13 -9.05 -7.77
C SER A 338 -7.89 -10.05 -6.63
N THR A 339 -7.31 -9.57 -5.55
CA THR A 339 -7.15 -10.34 -4.30
C THR A 339 -8.01 -9.66 -3.25
N PHE A 340 -8.23 -10.32 -2.12
CA PHE A 340 -9.04 -9.77 -1.04
C PHE A 340 -8.45 -8.46 -0.52
N SER A 341 -9.26 -7.40 -0.53
CA SER A 341 -8.91 -6.13 0.10
C SER A 341 -8.70 -6.35 1.61
N PRO A 342 -7.66 -5.74 2.22
CA PRO A 342 -7.53 -5.77 3.68
C PRO A 342 -8.73 -5.06 4.32
N PRO A 343 -9.15 -5.44 5.55
CA PRO A 343 -10.26 -4.78 6.20
C PRO A 343 -10.03 -3.28 6.37
N ASP A 344 -11.10 -2.51 6.21
CA ASP A 344 -11.05 -1.06 6.41
C ASP A 344 -10.86 -0.74 7.90
N ILE A 345 -9.80 0.00 8.19
CA ILE A 345 -9.46 0.47 9.54
C ILE A 345 -9.97 1.88 9.83
N SER A 346 -10.52 2.58 8.83
CA SER A 346 -10.88 4.01 8.93
C SER A 346 -11.99 4.27 9.95
N LYS A 347 -12.88 3.29 10.15
CA LYS A 347 -14.00 3.34 11.09
C LYS A 347 -13.62 2.91 12.51
N ALA A 348 -12.39 2.44 12.73
CA ALA A 348 -11.97 1.93 14.03
C ALA A 348 -11.57 3.05 15.00
N LYS A 349 -12.02 2.92 16.26
CA LYS A 349 -11.72 3.89 17.32
C LYS A 349 -10.22 3.87 17.64
N ASN A 350 -9.65 5.05 17.91
CA ASN A 350 -8.24 5.25 18.27
C ASN A 350 -7.21 4.89 17.18
N VAL A 351 -7.62 4.82 15.91
CA VAL A 351 -6.66 4.70 14.79
C VAL A 351 -6.20 6.10 14.37
N PRO A 352 -4.89 6.42 14.46
CA PRO A 352 -4.40 7.70 13.96
C PRO A 352 -4.45 7.73 12.42
N PRO A 353 -4.68 8.91 11.81
CA PRO A 353 -4.55 9.06 10.35
C PRO A 353 -3.09 8.86 9.91
N MET A 354 -2.88 8.68 8.61
CA MET A 354 -1.53 8.54 8.05
C MET A 354 -0.62 9.73 8.39
N GLY A 355 0.63 9.44 8.73
CA GLY A 355 1.63 10.42 9.13
C GLY A 355 1.51 10.93 10.58
N LYS A 356 0.56 10.41 11.37
CA LYS A 356 0.40 10.71 12.80
C LYS A 356 0.48 9.45 13.65
N PHE A 357 0.95 9.62 14.88
CA PHE A 357 1.05 8.57 15.89
C PHE A 357 0.23 8.95 17.12
N LEU A 358 -0.51 8.02 17.69
CA LEU A 358 -1.30 8.24 18.89
C LEU A 358 -0.45 7.91 20.13
N LEU A 359 0.00 8.93 20.87
CA LEU A 359 0.74 8.76 22.12
C LEU A 359 -0.06 9.34 23.28
N ARG A 360 -0.43 8.51 24.27
CA ARG A 360 -1.18 8.93 25.47
C ARG A 360 -2.43 9.78 25.17
N GLY A 361 -3.12 9.48 24.06
CA GLY A 361 -4.34 10.20 23.63
C GLY A 361 -4.09 11.45 22.77
N ALA A 362 -2.84 11.90 22.61
CA ALA A 362 -2.48 13.00 21.71
C ALA A 362 -1.99 12.48 20.35
N LEU A 363 -2.42 13.13 19.26
CA LEU A 363 -1.95 12.84 17.90
C LEU A 363 -0.69 13.67 17.61
N ILE A 364 0.45 12.99 17.51
CA ILE A 364 1.75 13.62 17.26
C ILE A 364 2.15 13.37 15.80
N PRO A 365 2.60 14.39 15.04
CA PRO A 365 3.16 14.16 13.71
C PRO A 365 4.42 13.30 13.82
N ILE A 366 4.60 12.36 12.89
CA ILE A 366 5.71 11.39 12.95
C ILE A 366 7.04 11.99 12.46
N TRP A 367 6.97 12.88 11.46
CA TRP A 367 8.16 13.43 10.80
C TRP A 367 9.18 14.10 11.74
N PRO A 368 8.81 14.85 12.81
CA PRO A 368 9.80 15.43 13.71
C PRO A 368 10.52 14.37 14.53
N ILE A 369 9.83 13.28 14.91
CA ILE A 369 10.43 12.19 15.68
C ILE A 369 11.48 11.47 14.83
N ALA A 370 11.14 11.16 13.57
CA ALA A 370 12.08 10.55 12.62
C ALA A 370 13.31 11.44 12.38
N LEU A 371 13.10 12.76 12.27
CA LEU A 371 14.17 13.73 12.10
C LEU A 371 15.05 13.82 13.37
N ILE A 372 14.47 13.92 14.57
CA ILE A 372 15.22 13.99 15.84
C ILE A 372 16.10 12.74 16.04
N VAL A 373 15.62 11.56 15.68
CA VAL A 373 16.39 10.31 15.82
C VAL A 373 17.56 10.25 14.83
N SER A 374 17.37 10.77 13.61
CA SER A 374 18.40 10.72 12.56
C SER A 374 19.37 11.90 12.57
N LEU A 375 18.96 13.06 13.09
CA LEU A 375 19.73 14.31 13.05
C LEU A 375 21.15 14.16 13.62
N PRO A 376 21.38 13.52 14.79
CA PRO A 376 22.73 13.37 15.33
C PRO A 376 23.65 12.56 14.41
N LEU A 377 23.11 11.52 13.77
CA LEU A 377 23.87 10.64 12.87
C LEU A 377 24.20 11.34 11.56
N VAL A 378 23.21 12.03 10.97
CA VAL A 378 23.41 12.79 9.73
C VAL A 378 24.39 13.94 9.95
N LEU A 379 24.27 14.68 11.05
CA LEU A 379 25.22 15.74 11.41
C LEU A 379 26.63 15.17 11.62
N LEU A 380 26.78 14.04 12.32
CA LEU A 380 28.07 13.40 12.51
C LEU A 380 28.70 12.97 11.18
N GLY A 381 27.90 12.42 10.26
CA GLY A 381 28.35 12.09 8.90
C GLY A 381 28.82 13.31 8.12
N ILE A 382 28.04 14.40 8.13
CA ILE A 382 28.39 15.65 7.41
C ILE A 382 29.64 16.31 7.99
N ILE A 383 29.74 16.41 9.32
CA ILE A 383 30.90 17.01 9.99
C ILE A 383 32.17 16.21 9.67
N GLY A 384 32.12 14.88 9.75
CA GLY A 384 33.29 14.06 9.44
C GLY A 384 33.68 14.06 7.97
N LEU A 385 32.74 14.25 7.04
CA LEU A 385 33.03 14.46 5.62
C LEU A 385 33.57 15.87 5.30
N SER A 386 33.42 16.83 6.22
CA SER A 386 33.93 18.20 6.04
C SER A 386 35.40 18.34 6.44
N ASP A 387 35.94 17.36 7.17
CA ASP A 387 37.33 17.36 7.63
C ASP A 387 38.26 16.76 6.56
N PRO A 388 39.19 17.55 5.98
CA PRO A 388 40.09 17.11 4.90
C PRO A 388 40.98 15.90 5.26
N ASP A 389 41.36 15.76 6.54
CA ASP A 389 42.25 14.68 7.00
C ASP A 389 41.51 13.34 7.10
N VAL A 390 40.18 13.39 7.21
CA VAL A 390 39.30 12.26 7.46
C VAL A 390 38.44 11.91 6.23
N TYR A 391 38.37 12.82 5.25
CA TYR A 391 37.65 12.73 3.98
C TYR A 391 37.93 11.47 3.14
N SER A 392 39.10 10.84 3.33
CA SER A 392 39.45 9.58 2.64
C SER A 392 38.84 8.31 3.27
N SER A 393 38.19 8.46 4.44
CA SER A 393 37.57 7.37 5.19
C SER A 393 36.10 7.18 4.83
N VAL A 394 35.72 5.92 4.67
CA VAL A 394 34.33 5.50 4.36
C VAL A 394 33.43 5.47 5.59
N ASN A 395 34.01 5.61 6.79
CA ASN A 395 33.27 5.46 8.05
C ASN A 395 32.15 6.50 8.19
N PHE A 396 32.42 7.76 7.85
CA PHE A 396 31.43 8.85 8.01
C PHE A 396 30.33 8.80 6.96
N SER A 397 30.65 8.34 5.75
CA SER A 397 29.65 8.15 4.70
C SER A 397 28.71 6.97 5.02
N ILE A 398 29.21 5.89 5.65
CA ILE A 398 28.36 4.82 6.20
C ILE A 398 27.43 5.33 7.30
N VAL A 399 27.94 6.17 8.22
CA VAL A 399 27.10 6.77 9.27
C VAL A 399 26.01 7.66 8.66
N LEU A 400 26.33 8.41 7.60
CA LEU A 400 25.35 9.23 6.88
C LEU A 400 24.24 8.36 6.27
N VAL A 401 24.61 7.31 5.53
CA VAL A 401 23.67 6.34 4.94
C VAL A 401 22.82 5.67 6.02
N PHE A 402 23.43 5.29 7.15
CA PHE A 402 22.71 4.74 8.31
C PHE A 402 21.70 5.74 8.88
N GLY A 403 22.08 7.02 9.03
CA GLY A 403 21.18 8.07 9.50
C GLY A 403 19.94 8.24 8.60
N ILE A 404 20.13 8.24 7.27
CA ILE A 404 19.03 8.32 6.29
C ILE A 404 18.13 7.08 6.37
N ALA A 405 18.73 5.88 6.34
CA ALA A 405 17.99 4.62 6.42
C ALA A 405 17.18 4.52 7.73
N LEU A 406 17.76 4.93 8.85
CA LEU A 406 17.12 4.94 10.15
C LEU A 406 15.96 5.92 10.22
N SER A 407 16.10 7.12 9.63
CA SER A 407 15.02 8.11 9.51
C SER A 407 13.79 7.51 8.82
N LEU A 408 14.00 6.91 7.63
CA LEU A 408 12.94 6.28 6.85
C LEU A 408 12.31 5.10 7.60
N SER A 409 13.13 4.28 8.26
CA SER A 409 12.68 3.13 9.04
C SER A 409 11.82 3.54 10.24
N VAL A 410 12.26 4.55 11.02
CA VAL A 410 11.51 5.06 12.18
C VAL A 410 10.19 5.70 11.74
N TYR A 411 10.22 6.50 10.66
CA TYR A 411 9.01 7.08 10.11
C TYR A 411 7.99 6.00 9.73
N ALA A 412 8.44 4.99 8.97
CA ALA A 412 7.58 3.93 8.48
C ALA A 412 7.09 3.00 9.60
N PHE A 413 7.92 2.72 10.62
CA PHE A 413 7.54 1.95 11.81
C PHE A 413 6.43 2.63 12.61
N LEU A 414 6.61 3.92 12.94
CA LEU A 414 5.61 4.66 13.71
C LEU A 414 4.29 4.78 12.93
N ASP A 415 4.33 4.92 11.61
CA ASP A 415 3.12 5.06 10.80
C ASP A 415 2.34 3.73 10.71
N SER A 416 3.02 2.57 10.64
CA SER A 416 2.37 1.27 10.45
C SER A 416 1.98 0.55 11.75
N TYR A 417 2.75 0.73 12.84
CA TYR A 417 2.67 -0.13 14.03
C TYR A 417 1.27 -0.23 14.65
N GLN A 418 0.62 0.92 14.93
CA GLN A 418 -0.72 0.93 15.55
C GLN A 418 -1.80 0.44 14.59
N LYS A 419 -1.68 0.79 13.30
CA LYS A 419 -2.66 0.50 12.26
C LYS A 419 -2.72 -0.99 11.94
N ILE A 420 -1.57 -1.66 11.86
CA ILE A 420 -1.50 -3.11 11.60
C ILE A 420 -2.07 -3.92 12.76
N LYS A 421 -1.83 -3.49 13.99
CA LYS A 421 -2.41 -4.16 15.15
C LYS A 421 -3.94 -4.14 15.09
N VAL A 422 -4.53 -2.97 14.82
CA VAL A 422 -5.99 -2.85 14.69
C VAL A 422 -6.53 -3.65 13.52
N ARG A 423 -5.84 -3.63 12.36
CA ARG A 423 -6.22 -4.46 11.22
C ARG A 423 -6.23 -5.95 11.57
N GLY A 424 -5.16 -6.45 12.18
CA GLY A 424 -5.05 -7.86 12.57
C GLY A 424 -6.11 -8.26 13.60
N ASP A 425 -6.49 -7.35 14.50
CA ASP A 425 -7.61 -7.56 15.41
C ASP A 425 -8.94 -7.68 14.66
N ILE A 426 -9.22 -6.80 13.69
CA ILE A 426 -10.43 -6.87 12.84
C ILE A 426 -10.46 -8.17 12.03
N GLU A 427 -9.37 -8.54 11.36
CA GLU A 427 -9.28 -9.79 10.59
C GLU A 427 -9.54 -11.01 11.47
N LYS A 428 -8.99 -11.03 12.70
CA LYS A 428 -9.23 -12.12 13.65
C LYS A 428 -10.70 -12.19 14.06
N ILE A 429 -11.33 -11.04 14.34
CA ILE A 429 -12.75 -10.96 14.70
C ILE A 429 -13.63 -11.43 13.53
N GLU A 430 -13.32 -11.06 12.28
CA GLU A 430 -14.06 -11.53 11.09
C GLU A 430 -13.94 -13.05 10.88
N ASN A 431 -12.76 -13.62 11.10
CA ASN A 431 -12.56 -15.07 11.03
C ASN A 431 -13.35 -15.79 12.13
N GLU A 432 -13.28 -15.31 13.38
CA GLU A 432 -14.04 -15.88 14.50
C GLU A 432 -15.55 -15.69 14.33
N PHE A 433 -16.00 -14.60 13.71
CA PHE A 433 -17.40 -14.35 13.38
C PHE A 433 -17.98 -15.45 12.49
N THR A 434 -17.20 -16.01 11.58
CA THR A 434 -17.62 -17.15 10.75
C THR A 434 -18.05 -18.34 11.61
N ILE A 435 -17.27 -18.68 12.64
CA ILE A 435 -17.57 -19.75 13.58
C ILE A 435 -18.81 -19.41 14.41
N ALA A 436 -18.87 -18.18 14.90
CA ALA A 436 -19.99 -17.71 15.70
C ALA A 436 -21.32 -17.75 14.96
N LEU A 437 -21.29 -17.33 13.69
CA LEU A 437 -22.45 -17.31 12.82
C LEU A 437 -22.98 -18.71 12.54
N PHE A 438 -22.08 -19.67 12.30
CA PHE A 438 -22.43 -21.07 12.13
C PHE A 438 -23.11 -21.65 13.37
N GLN A 439 -22.55 -21.42 14.56
CA GLN A 439 -23.13 -21.90 15.82
C GLN A 439 -24.48 -21.25 16.10
N LEU A 440 -24.57 -19.93 15.96
CA LEU A 440 -25.82 -19.19 16.16
C LEU A 440 -26.92 -19.71 15.22
N GLY A 441 -26.59 -19.91 13.94
CA GLY A 441 -27.49 -20.47 12.94
C GLY A 441 -28.00 -21.86 13.31
N ASN A 442 -27.12 -22.78 13.71
CA ASN A 442 -27.52 -24.13 14.09
C ASN A 442 -28.40 -24.17 15.35
N ILE A 443 -28.10 -23.33 16.34
CA ILE A 443 -28.88 -23.28 17.59
C ILE A 443 -30.29 -22.73 17.32
N ILE A 444 -30.40 -21.66 16.54
CA ILE A 444 -31.69 -21.08 16.17
C ILE A 444 -32.48 -22.04 15.25
N ALA A 445 -31.80 -22.74 14.33
CA ALA A 445 -32.41 -23.77 13.49
C ALA A 445 -33.02 -24.92 14.32
N GLY A 446 -32.43 -25.20 15.49
CA GLY A 446 -32.95 -26.14 16.49
C GLY A 446 -34.19 -25.67 17.25
N GLY A 447 -34.74 -24.49 16.92
CA GLY A 447 -35.95 -23.93 17.55
C GLY A 447 -35.69 -23.14 18.83
N VAL A 448 -34.43 -22.85 19.16
CA VAL A 448 -34.08 -22.05 20.34
C VAL A 448 -34.28 -20.55 20.04
N PRO A 449 -34.97 -19.79 20.93
CA PRO A 449 -35.11 -18.34 20.78
C PRO A 449 -33.76 -17.64 20.70
N ILE A 450 -33.70 -16.51 19.97
CA ILE A 450 -32.44 -15.81 19.70
C ILE A 450 -31.73 -15.36 20.98
N GLU A 451 -32.48 -14.97 22.01
CA GLU A 451 -31.98 -14.58 23.33
C GLU A 451 -31.17 -15.72 23.97
N GLN A 452 -31.75 -16.91 23.99
CA GLN A 452 -31.13 -18.10 24.58
C GLN A 452 -30.01 -18.64 23.69
N ALA A 453 -30.13 -18.46 22.37
CA ALA A 453 -29.11 -18.85 21.43
C ALA A 453 -27.82 -18.02 21.63
N ILE A 454 -27.95 -16.71 21.83
CA ILE A 454 -26.81 -15.81 22.09
C ILE A 454 -26.08 -16.21 23.38
N ASP A 455 -26.79 -16.59 24.44
CA ASP A 455 -26.16 -17.07 25.68
C ASP A 455 -25.36 -18.36 25.48
N LYS A 456 -25.93 -19.32 24.74
CA LYS A 456 -25.25 -20.59 24.44
C LYS A 456 -24.03 -20.38 23.54
N VAL A 457 -24.14 -19.52 22.52
CA VAL A 457 -23.02 -19.16 21.65
C VAL A 457 -21.91 -18.51 22.45
N ARG A 458 -22.24 -17.56 23.33
CA ARG A 458 -21.26 -16.93 24.22
C ARG A 458 -20.48 -17.97 25.04
N GLU A 459 -21.17 -18.93 25.67
CA GLU A 459 -20.50 -19.96 26.48
C GLU A 459 -19.56 -20.85 25.64
N ASN A 460 -19.99 -21.21 24.43
CA ASN A 460 -19.19 -22.00 23.50
C ASN A 460 -17.99 -21.26 22.93
N LEU A 461 -18.03 -19.92 22.87
CA LEU A 461 -17.01 -19.09 22.25
C LEU A 461 -16.16 -18.32 23.25
N LYS A 462 -16.27 -18.57 24.56
CA LYS A 462 -15.61 -17.82 25.65
C LYS A 462 -14.10 -17.58 25.46
N ASP A 463 -13.42 -18.44 24.69
CA ASP A 463 -11.98 -18.35 24.42
C ASP A 463 -11.63 -17.50 23.18
N LEU A 464 -12.65 -17.01 22.46
CA LEU A 464 -12.53 -16.18 21.25
C LEU A 464 -12.81 -14.70 21.57
N LYS A 465 -12.18 -13.79 20.80
CA LYS A 465 -12.42 -12.35 20.94
C LYS A 465 -13.84 -11.95 20.57
N ILE A 466 -14.45 -12.64 19.60
CA ILE A 466 -15.83 -12.36 19.18
C ILE A 466 -16.86 -12.60 20.31
N ALA A 467 -16.54 -13.38 21.34
CA ALA A 467 -17.46 -13.63 22.45
C ALA A 467 -17.86 -12.34 23.18
N GLU A 468 -16.93 -11.38 23.28
CA GLU A 468 -17.19 -10.08 23.89
C GLU A 468 -18.32 -9.30 23.16
N LEU A 469 -18.46 -9.48 21.83
CA LEU A 469 -19.59 -8.91 21.07
C LEU A 469 -20.91 -9.49 21.58
N PHE A 470 -20.97 -10.82 21.73
CA PHE A 470 -22.16 -11.50 22.22
C PHE A 470 -22.44 -11.24 23.70
N ASP A 471 -21.41 -10.97 24.50
CA ASP A 471 -21.54 -10.50 25.88
C ASP A 471 -22.26 -9.17 25.97
N ILE A 472 -21.84 -8.19 25.16
CA ILE A 472 -22.49 -6.86 25.12
C ILE A 472 -23.94 -7.00 24.65
N VAL A 473 -24.19 -7.81 23.62
CA VAL A 473 -25.55 -8.07 23.13
C VAL A 473 -26.41 -8.71 24.22
N SER A 474 -25.95 -9.77 24.88
CA SER A 474 -26.69 -10.45 25.96
C SER A 474 -26.93 -9.51 27.15
N LEU A 475 -25.93 -8.70 27.53
CA LEU A 475 -26.06 -7.70 28.58
C LEU A 475 -27.14 -6.66 28.24
N ASN A 476 -27.11 -6.12 27.03
CA ASN A 476 -28.07 -5.13 26.54
C ASN A 476 -29.49 -5.68 26.55
N MET A 477 -29.68 -6.92 26.10
CA MET A 477 -30.99 -7.57 26.10
C MET A 477 -31.50 -7.88 27.52
N LYS A 478 -30.65 -8.46 28.38
CA LYS A 478 -31.07 -8.92 29.72
C LYS A 478 -31.20 -7.80 30.76
N LYS A 479 -30.25 -6.87 30.80
CA LYS A 479 -30.23 -5.82 31.84
C LYS A 479 -31.05 -4.59 31.47
N PHE A 480 -31.12 -4.27 30.18
CA PHE A 480 -31.76 -3.05 29.71
C PHE A 480 -33.03 -3.30 28.88
N GLY A 481 -33.37 -4.56 28.59
CA GLY A 481 -34.61 -4.93 27.90
C GLY A 481 -34.62 -4.58 26.41
N TYR A 482 -33.46 -4.33 25.81
CA TYR A 482 -33.35 -4.04 24.38
C TYR A 482 -33.68 -5.28 23.53
N THR A 483 -34.29 -5.06 22.37
CA THR A 483 -34.44 -6.10 21.34
C THR A 483 -33.08 -6.47 20.76
N PHE A 484 -32.97 -7.62 20.08
CA PHE A 484 -31.73 -8.03 19.42
C PHE A 484 -31.18 -6.98 18.43
N GLU A 485 -32.07 -6.35 17.66
CA GLU A 485 -31.74 -5.28 16.73
C GLU A 485 -31.16 -4.06 17.46
N GLN A 486 -31.81 -3.60 18.53
CA GLN A 486 -31.33 -2.50 19.36
C GLN A 486 -30.01 -2.85 20.06
N ALA A 487 -29.88 -4.04 20.62
CA ALA A 487 -28.69 -4.48 21.32
C ALA A 487 -27.43 -4.50 20.43
N LEU A 488 -27.61 -4.72 19.13
CA LEU A 488 -26.54 -4.71 18.14
C LEU A 488 -26.28 -3.32 17.54
N PHE A 489 -27.34 -2.60 17.15
CA PHE A 489 -27.25 -1.43 16.26
C PHE A 489 -27.66 -0.10 16.90
N ASP A 490 -28.11 -0.07 18.16
CA ASP A 490 -28.42 1.18 18.84
C ASP A 490 -27.19 2.12 18.83
N LYS A 491 -27.43 3.42 18.66
CA LYS A 491 -26.37 4.42 18.46
C LYS A 491 -25.47 4.62 19.68
N GLU A 492 -26.01 4.42 20.88
CA GLU A 492 -25.31 4.71 22.13
C GLU A 492 -24.76 3.42 22.76
N VAL A 493 -25.52 2.32 22.66
CA VAL A 493 -25.19 1.07 23.37
C VAL A 493 -24.90 -0.12 22.46
N GLY A 494 -25.09 0.01 21.15
CA GLY A 494 -24.97 -1.09 20.19
C GLY A 494 -23.60 -1.76 20.21
N ALA A 495 -23.58 -3.10 20.26
CA ALA A 495 -22.34 -3.86 20.28
C ALA A 495 -21.47 -3.64 19.02
N ILE A 496 -22.08 -3.39 17.86
CA ILE A 496 -21.36 -3.28 16.58
C ILE A 496 -20.37 -2.10 16.53
N TRP A 497 -20.56 -1.07 17.36
CA TRP A 497 -19.67 0.08 17.42
C TRP A 497 -18.32 -0.23 18.09
N TYR A 498 -18.24 -1.32 18.83
CA TYR A 498 -17.00 -1.83 19.41
C TYR A 498 -16.24 -2.75 18.45
N TYR A 499 -16.89 -3.23 17.38
CA TYR A 499 -16.34 -4.16 16.39
C TYR A 499 -16.50 -3.55 14.98
N PRO A 500 -15.59 -2.66 14.56
CA PRO A 500 -15.70 -1.87 13.33
C PRO A 500 -15.41 -2.69 12.06
N SER A 501 -16.15 -3.79 11.85
CA SER A 501 -16.15 -4.55 10.61
C SER A 501 -17.45 -4.29 9.84
N ASN A 502 -17.31 -3.82 8.60
CA ASN A 502 -18.46 -3.70 7.71
C ASN A 502 -19.06 -5.06 7.40
N LEU A 503 -18.23 -6.10 7.22
CA LEU A 503 -18.69 -7.45 6.94
C LEU A 503 -19.64 -7.98 8.01
N ILE A 504 -19.26 -7.87 9.29
CA ILE A 504 -20.09 -8.29 10.42
C ILE A 504 -21.38 -7.46 10.46
N ARG A 505 -21.27 -6.14 10.31
CA ARG A 505 -22.41 -5.21 10.33
C ARG A 505 -23.46 -5.59 9.27
N SER A 506 -23.03 -5.72 8.02
CA SER A 506 -23.89 -6.01 6.87
C SER A 506 -24.59 -7.37 7.00
N ILE A 507 -23.85 -8.39 7.43
CA ILE A 507 -24.38 -9.74 7.62
C ILE A 507 -25.41 -9.76 8.76
N MET A 508 -25.09 -9.14 9.91
CA MET A 508 -26.00 -9.06 11.04
C MET A 508 -27.27 -8.28 10.70
N GLN A 509 -27.16 -7.21 9.90
CA GLN A 509 -28.33 -6.47 9.41
C GLN A 509 -29.21 -7.35 8.51
N THR A 510 -28.62 -8.07 7.55
CA THR A 510 -29.36 -9.01 6.68
C THR A 510 -30.09 -10.07 7.49
N ILE A 511 -29.43 -10.59 8.53
CA ILE A 511 -29.97 -11.61 9.41
C ILE A 511 -31.17 -11.08 10.17
N ILE A 512 -31.09 -9.87 10.71
CA ILE A 512 -32.22 -9.22 11.39
C ILE A 512 -33.39 -9.06 10.42
N GLU A 513 -33.15 -8.54 9.22
CA GLU A 513 -34.19 -8.40 8.20
C GLU A 513 -34.82 -9.75 7.81
N SER A 514 -34.02 -10.80 7.70
CA SER A 514 -34.47 -12.17 7.44
C SER A 514 -35.29 -12.73 8.61
N SER A 515 -34.89 -12.42 9.85
CA SER A 515 -35.56 -12.88 11.07
C SER A 515 -36.95 -12.28 11.24
N LYS A 516 -37.14 -11.03 10.77
CA LYS A 516 -38.46 -10.36 10.70
C LYS A 516 -39.45 -11.12 9.81
N LYS A 517 -38.96 -11.82 8.78
CA LYS A 517 -39.80 -12.68 7.92
C LYS A 517 -40.00 -14.06 8.55
N ASN A 518 -38.91 -14.77 8.85
CA ASN A 518 -38.94 -16.11 9.41
C ASN A 518 -37.61 -16.45 10.10
N VAL A 519 -37.66 -16.83 11.38
CA VAL A 519 -36.50 -17.22 12.19
C VAL A 519 -35.75 -18.42 11.59
N LYS A 520 -36.46 -19.39 11.00
CA LYS A 520 -35.85 -20.55 10.33
C LYS A 520 -35.09 -20.14 9.07
N THR A 521 -35.58 -19.14 8.35
CA THR A 521 -34.88 -18.57 7.19
C THR A 521 -33.62 -17.85 7.64
N ALA A 522 -33.68 -17.03 8.70
CA ALA A 522 -32.51 -16.37 9.27
C ALA A 522 -31.44 -17.39 9.72
N ALA A 523 -31.85 -18.47 10.39
CA ALA A 523 -30.96 -19.54 10.81
C ALA A 523 -30.27 -20.25 9.63
N SER A 524 -31.04 -20.58 8.58
CA SER A 524 -30.50 -21.15 7.34
C SER A 524 -29.50 -20.20 6.68
N SER A 525 -29.85 -18.91 6.57
CA SER A 525 -28.97 -17.87 6.03
C SER A 525 -27.68 -17.77 6.82
N MET A 526 -27.72 -17.77 8.16
CA MET A 526 -26.51 -17.75 9.00
C MET A 526 -25.57 -18.91 8.67
N VAL A 527 -26.08 -20.15 8.59
CA VAL A 527 -25.28 -21.33 8.26
C VAL A 527 -24.67 -21.23 6.87
N VAL A 528 -25.46 -20.83 5.88
CA VAL A 528 -24.99 -20.69 4.49
C VAL A 528 -23.93 -19.59 4.38
N ILE A 529 -24.18 -18.41 4.97
CA ILE A 529 -23.23 -17.30 4.98
C ILE A 529 -21.92 -17.72 5.63
N SER A 530 -21.98 -18.44 6.75
CA SER A 530 -20.77 -18.94 7.42
C SER A 530 -19.95 -19.86 6.52
N ARG A 531 -20.60 -20.72 5.73
CA ARG A 531 -19.90 -21.58 4.76
C ARG A 531 -19.20 -20.77 3.69
N TYR A 532 -19.83 -19.72 3.19
CA TYR A 532 -19.23 -18.85 2.19
C TYR A 532 -18.07 -18.01 2.73
N LEU A 533 -18.21 -17.44 3.93
CA LEU A 533 -17.12 -16.75 4.60
C LEU A 533 -15.93 -17.69 4.84
N LYS A 534 -16.20 -18.95 5.20
CA LYS A 534 -15.16 -19.97 5.33
C LYS A 534 -14.46 -20.23 4.00
N GLY A 535 -15.21 -20.40 2.91
CA GLY A 535 -14.63 -20.58 1.57
C GLY A 535 -13.80 -19.37 1.11
N VAL A 536 -14.26 -18.15 1.41
CA VAL A 536 -13.48 -16.92 1.18
C VAL A 536 -12.16 -16.95 1.95
N HIS A 537 -12.18 -17.31 3.22
CA HIS A 537 -10.99 -17.39 4.06
C HIS A 537 -10.01 -18.46 3.57
N GLU A 538 -10.49 -19.66 3.25
CA GLU A 538 -9.67 -20.75 2.69
C GLU A 538 -9.00 -20.33 1.37
N VAL A 539 -9.74 -19.66 0.48
CA VAL A 539 -9.17 -19.15 -0.77
C VAL A 539 -8.17 -18.02 -0.51
N LYS A 540 -8.41 -17.15 0.49
CA LYS A 540 -7.44 -16.11 0.89
C LYS A 540 -6.13 -16.74 1.37
N GLU A 541 -6.19 -17.78 2.20
CA GLU A 541 -5.00 -18.51 2.67
C GLU A 541 -4.27 -19.22 1.52
N GLU A 542 -5.00 -19.89 0.63
CA GLU A 542 -4.38 -20.55 -0.53
C GLU A 542 -3.68 -19.54 -1.46
N ILE A 543 -4.27 -18.36 -1.67
CA ILE A 543 -3.63 -17.26 -2.40
C ILE A 543 -2.38 -16.77 -1.68
N ASP A 544 -2.43 -16.65 -0.35
CA ASP A 544 -1.28 -16.25 0.48
C ASP A 544 -0.11 -17.22 0.31
N ASP A 545 -0.39 -18.52 0.33
CA ASP A 545 0.59 -19.58 0.16
C ASP A 545 1.20 -19.58 -1.25
N ILE A 546 0.36 -19.48 -2.29
CA ILE A 546 0.78 -19.41 -3.70
C ILE A 546 1.72 -18.22 -3.93
N LEU A 547 1.37 -17.04 -3.39
CA LEU A 547 2.21 -15.84 -3.50
C LEU A 547 3.39 -15.87 -2.51
N GLY A 548 3.28 -16.65 -1.44
CA GLY A 548 4.23 -16.76 -0.33
C GLY A 548 5.60 -17.24 -0.77
N GLU A 549 5.68 -18.24 -1.66
CA GLU A 549 6.95 -18.75 -2.20
C GLU A 549 7.74 -17.65 -2.92
N THR A 550 7.05 -16.95 -3.83
CA THR A 550 7.55 -15.86 -4.66
C THR A 550 7.97 -14.66 -3.80
N THR A 551 7.08 -14.21 -2.92
CA THR A 551 7.32 -13.06 -2.04
C THR A 551 8.37 -13.33 -0.96
N SER A 552 8.48 -14.55 -0.44
CA SER A 552 9.52 -14.90 0.53
C SER A 552 10.91 -14.85 -0.08
N SER A 553 11.07 -15.37 -1.30
CA SER A 553 12.33 -15.29 -2.05
C SER A 553 12.75 -13.83 -2.27
N MET A 554 11.82 -12.98 -2.70
CA MET A 554 12.05 -11.54 -2.84
C MET A 554 12.40 -10.84 -1.53
N ARG A 555 11.73 -11.24 -0.44
CA ARG A 555 12.01 -10.68 0.88
C ARG A 555 13.43 -11.03 1.34
N PHE A 556 13.90 -12.25 1.09
CA PHE A 556 15.30 -12.63 1.33
C PHE A 556 16.27 -11.78 0.48
N LEU A 557 15.96 -11.57 -0.80
CA LEU A 557 16.77 -10.72 -1.68
C LEU A 557 16.86 -9.27 -1.15
N ALA A 558 15.74 -8.70 -0.72
CA ALA A 558 15.68 -7.32 -0.25
C ALA A 558 16.30 -7.11 1.14
N MET A 559 16.05 -8.04 2.09
CA MET A 559 16.52 -7.91 3.48
C MET A 559 17.97 -8.33 3.68
N PHE A 560 18.44 -9.29 2.88
CA PHE A 560 19.71 -9.95 3.13
C PHE A 560 20.66 -9.88 1.93
N LEU A 561 20.30 -10.49 0.80
CA LEU A 561 21.25 -10.68 -0.30
C LEU A 561 21.72 -9.34 -0.90
N SER A 562 20.80 -8.43 -1.23
CA SER A 562 21.14 -7.13 -1.81
C SER A 562 21.98 -6.26 -0.87
N PRO A 563 21.59 -6.05 0.40
CA PRO A 563 22.42 -5.29 1.34
C PRO A 563 23.78 -5.94 1.63
N MET A 564 23.84 -7.28 1.69
CA MET A 564 25.10 -8.00 1.86
C MET A 564 26.05 -7.74 0.70
N VAL A 565 25.57 -7.93 -0.53
CA VAL A 565 26.38 -7.75 -1.72
C VAL A 565 26.78 -6.28 -1.89
N ALA A 566 25.91 -5.33 -1.56
CA ALA A 566 26.24 -3.90 -1.52
C ALA A 566 27.38 -3.61 -0.53
N GLY A 567 27.32 -4.16 0.69
CA GLY A 567 28.37 -3.99 1.71
C GLY A 567 29.72 -4.56 1.27
N VAL A 568 29.71 -5.78 0.70
CA VAL A 568 30.91 -6.43 0.14
C VAL A 568 31.50 -5.60 -1.00
N THR A 569 30.64 -5.11 -1.91
CA THR A 569 31.06 -4.33 -3.09
C THR A 569 31.73 -3.03 -2.69
N VAL A 570 31.20 -2.32 -1.67
CA VAL A 570 31.84 -1.13 -1.11
C VAL A 570 33.24 -1.45 -0.61
N THR A 571 33.41 -2.50 0.18
CA THR A 571 34.74 -2.86 0.69
C THR A 571 35.71 -3.22 -0.43
N LEU A 572 35.27 -4.01 -1.42
CA LEU A 572 36.11 -4.37 -2.57
C LEU A 572 36.51 -3.15 -3.39
N ALA A 573 35.57 -2.24 -3.65
CA ALA A 573 35.86 -1.00 -4.38
C ALA A 573 36.85 -0.12 -3.61
N VAL A 574 36.72 0.00 -2.28
CA VAL A 574 37.68 0.75 -1.45
C VAL A 574 39.08 0.14 -1.53
N ILE A 575 39.18 -1.20 -1.49
CA ILE A 575 40.45 -1.91 -1.65
C ILE A 575 41.05 -1.61 -3.01
N ILE A 576 40.26 -1.78 -4.08
CA ILE A 576 40.71 -1.55 -5.45
C ILE A 576 41.14 -0.10 -5.63
N LEU A 577 40.33 0.88 -5.21
CA LEU A 577 40.67 2.31 -5.28
C LEU A 577 41.97 2.62 -4.52
N ARG A 578 42.19 2.06 -3.32
CA ARG A 578 43.44 2.25 -2.56
C ARG A 578 44.65 1.65 -3.28
N ILE A 579 44.53 0.43 -3.80
CA ILE A 579 45.58 -0.22 -4.59
C ILE A 579 45.95 0.64 -5.80
N LEU A 580 44.94 1.15 -6.49
CA LEU A 580 45.10 1.99 -7.67
C LEU A 580 45.76 3.33 -7.33
N THR A 581 45.37 4.01 -6.24
CA THR A 581 46.04 5.24 -5.78
C THR A 581 47.53 4.98 -5.50
N ASN A 582 47.83 3.88 -4.79
CA ASN A 582 49.21 3.52 -4.46
C ASN A 582 50.02 3.20 -5.71
N LEU A 583 49.47 2.41 -6.63
CA LEU A 583 50.08 2.09 -7.91
C LEU A 583 50.36 3.37 -8.72
N GLY A 584 49.40 4.30 -8.73
CA GLY A 584 49.57 5.60 -9.36
C GLY A 584 50.70 6.43 -8.79
N SER A 585 50.80 6.49 -7.45
CA SER A 585 51.90 7.19 -6.77
C SER A 585 53.27 6.56 -7.05
N ALA A 586 53.36 5.22 -7.05
CA ALA A 586 54.57 4.49 -7.37
C ALA A 586 54.99 4.72 -8.84
N MET A 587 54.00 4.77 -9.74
CA MET A 587 54.23 5.00 -11.16
C MET A 587 54.65 6.44 -11.46
N GLN A 588 54.08 7.44 -10.77
CA GLN A 588 54.56 8.82 -10.83
C GLN A 588 56.00 8.96 -10.33
N GLY A 589 56.39 8.21 -9.29
CA GLY A 589 57.77 8.14 -8.83
C GLY A 589 58.73 7.59 -9.88
N ILE A 590 58.32 6.54 -10.61
CA ILE A 590 59.10 5.96 -11.71
C ILE A 590 59.20 6.91 -12.90
N VAL A 591 58.10 7.56 -13.31
CA VAL A 591 58.10 8.56 -14.39
C VAL A 591 58.96 9.77 -14.04
N GLY A 592 58.90 10.25 -12.79
CA GLY A 592 59.73 11.34 -12.28
C GLY A 592 61.21 10.99 -12.21
N ALA A 593 61.56 9.75 -11.87
CA ALA A 593 62.95 9.27 -11.84
C ALA A 593 63.53 8.96 -13.23
N ALA A 594 62.69 8.61 -14.21
CA ALA A 594 63.12 8.18 -15.55
C ALA A 594 63.46 9.33 -16.53
N GLY A 595 63.31 10.60 -16.13
CA GLY A 595 63.82 11.75 -16.89
C GLY A 595 63.44 11.75 -18.38
N GLY A 596 62.15 11.59 -18.72
CA GLY A 596 61.51 11.96 -20.00
C GLY A 596 62.03 11.40 -21.34
N GLY A 597 63.23 10.80 -21.42
CA GLY A 597 63.95 10.62 -22.70
C GLY A 597 64.13 9.20 -23.20
N GLY A 598 63.75 8.16 -22.43
CA GLY A 598 64.03 6.75 -22.76
C GLY A 598 62.82 5.84 -22.90
N MET A 599 61.60 6.37 -22.86
CA MET A 599 60.38 5.56 -22.73
C MET A 599 59.79 5.24 -24.12
N SER A 600 59.53 3.96 -24.40
CA SER A 600 58.89 3.55 -25.66
C SER A 600 57.46 4.10 -25.77
N VAL A 601 56.91 4.26 -26.98
CA VAL A 601 55.52 4.76 -27.20
C VAL A 601 54.49 3.88 -26.47
N ALA A 602 54.70 2.56 -26.42
CA ALA A 602 53.84 1.63 -25.69
C ALA A 602 53.90 1.82 -24.15
N GLN A 603 55.10 2.03 -23.60
CA GLN A 603 55.26 2.37 -22.18
C GLN A 603 54.69 3.75 -21.86
N SER A 604 54.84 4.70 -22.79
CA SER A 604 54.27 6.04 -22.67
C SER A 604 52.75 5.95 -22.57
N MET A 605 52.09 5.22 -23.48
CA MET A 605 50.63 5.06 -23.48
C MET A 605 50.07 4.39 -22.21
N LEU A 606 50.78 3.40 -21.64
CA LEU A 606 50.37 2.76 -20.38
C LEU A 606 50.48 3.69 -19.16
N LEU A 607 51.32 4.73 -19.25
CA LEU A 607 51.61 5.66 -18.16
C LEU A 607 50.86 6.99 -18.27
N ILE A 608 50.19 7.27 -19.40
CA ILE A 608 49.37 8.48 -19.62
C ILE A 608 48.33 8.70 -18.50
N PRO A 609 47.54 7.70 -18.04
CA PRO A 609 46.54 7.91 -16.99
C PRO A 609 47.15 8.40 -15.67
N TRP A 610 48.42 8.05 -15.43
CA TRP A 610 49.14 8.34 -14.19
C TRP A 610 50.00 9.61 -14.29
N ALA A 611 50.47 9.96 -15.50
CA ALA A 611 51.28 11.14 -15.79
C ALA A 611 50.47 12.46 -15.81
N MET A 612 49.17 12.39 -16.12
CA MET A 612 48.25 13.55 -16.19
C MET A 612 47.68 13.97 -14.82
N GLY A 613 48.42 13.77 -13.73
CA GLY A 613 48.04 14.27 -12.41
C GLY A 613 47.06 13.38 -11.61
N GLY A 614 46.77 12.16 -12.06
CA GLY A 614 46.44 10.99 -11.23
C GLY A 614 45.37 11.14 -10.14
N LYS A 615 44.46 12.10 -10.23
CA LYS A 615 43.31 12.16 -9.33
C LYS A 615 42.32 11.10 -9.79
N LEU A 616 42.14 10.07 -8.97
CA LEU A 616 41.04 9.13 -9.15
C LEU A 616 39.74 9.96 -9.27
N PRO A 617 38.96 9.74 -10.33
CA PRO A 617 37.73 10.50 -10.57
C PRO A 617 36.72 10.39 -9.43
N ILE A 618 36.67 9.27 -8.71
CA ILE A 618 35.76 9.05 -7.58
C ILE A 618 36.54 8.72 -6.31
N ALA A 619 36.25 9.45 -5.23
CA ALA A 619 36.79 9.16 -3.91
C ALA A 619 36.03 7.98 -3.23
N PRO A 620 36.69 7.20 -2.35
CA PRO A 620 36.05 6.04 -1.71
C PRO A 620 34.74 6.34 -0.97
N PHE A 621 34.62 7.51 -0.35
CA PHE A 621 33.39 7.90 0.36
C PHE A 621 32.25 8.22 -0.63
N GLU A 622 32.54 8.85 -1.78
CA GLU A 622 31.54 9.14 -2.82
C GLU A 622 30.97 7.85 -3.40
N PHE A 623 31.85 6.89 -3.67
CA PHE A 623 31.44 5.57 -4.11
C PHE A 623 30.53 4.90 -3.07
N GLN A 624 30.90 4.95 -1.79
CA GLN A 624 30.06 4.37 -0.75
C GLN A 624 28.71 5.07 -0.64
N LEU A 625 28.65 6.40 -0.79
CA LEU A 625 27.38 7.14 -0.79
C LEU A 625 26.46 6.68 -1.91
N ILE A 626 26.99 6.54 -3.14
CA ILE A 626 26.24 6.04 -4.30
C ILE A 626 25.66 4.67 -3.97
N VAL A 627 26.50 3.71 -3.58
CA VAL A 627 26.02 2.34 -3.28
C VAL A 627 25.05 2.30 -2.10
N GLY A 628 25.27 3.13 -1.08
CA GLY A 628 24.43 3.19 0.10
C GLY A 628 23.04 3.79 -0.17
N ILE A 629 22.98 4.88 -0.96
CA ILE A 629 21.72 5.49 -1.41
C ILE A 629 20.97 4.52 -2.29
N TYR A 630 21.65 3.93 -3.28
CA TYR A 630 21.09 2.90 -4.15
C TYR A 630 20.48 1.72 -3.38
N MET A 631 21.15 1.25 -2.32
CA MET A 631 20.64 0.18 -1.46
C MET A 631 19.34 0.60 -0.75
N ILE A 632 19.25 1.83 -0.24
CA ILE A 632 18.03 2.35 0.40
C ILE A 632 16.89 2.44 -0.62
N GLU A 633 17.16 2.94 -1.82
CA GLU A 633 16.17 3.09 -2.89
C GLU A 633 15.64 1.74 -3.36
N THR A 634 16.53 0.79 -3.64
CA THR A 634 16.16 -0.57 -4.05
C THR A 634 15.41 -1.30 -2.96
N ALA A 635 15.85 -1.23 -1.70
CA ALA A 635 15.13 -1.82 -0.57
C ALA A 635 13.73 -1.22 -0.40
N THR A 636 13.58 0.10 -0.56
CA THR A 636 12.28 0.78 -0.52
C THR A 636 11.38 0.35 -1.68
N LEU A 637 11.92 0.28 -2.90
CA LEU A 637 11.21 -0.13 -4.10
C LEU A 637 10.76 -1.59 -4.02
N LEU A 638 11.63 -2.49 -3.57
CA LEU A 638 11.31 -3.90 -3.32
C LEU A 638 10.26 -4.05 -2.22
N SER A 639 10.27 -3.17 -1.20
CA SER A 639 9.23 -3.15 -0.15
C SER A 639 7.85 -2.77 -0.71
N ILE A 640 7.81 -1.77 -1.59
CA ILE A 640 6.58 -1.37 -2.31
C ILE A 640 6.11 -2.54 -3.19
N PHE A 641 7.03 -3.19 -3.91
CA PHE A 641 6.70 -4.28 -4.80
C PHE A 641 6.16 -5.51 -4.04
N LEU A 642 6.82 -5.92 -2.96
CA LEU A 642 6.39 -6.99 -2.07
C LEU A 642 4.99 -6.76 -1.52
N ASN A 643 4.70 -5.53 -1.07
CA ASN A 643 3.38 -5.19 -0.60
C ASN A 643 2.35 -5.18 -1.74
N GLY A 644 2.74 -4.64 -2.90
CA GLY A 644 1.90 -4.60 -4.09
C GLY A 644 1.48 -5.99 -4.58
N ILE A 645 2.41 -6.96 -4.57
CA ILE A 645 2.12 -8.35 -4.95
C ILE A 645 1.08 -8.96 -4.01
N LYS A 646 1.26 -8.76 -2.69
CA LYS A 646 0.44 -9.41 -1.66
C LYS A 646 -0.91 -8.73 -1.45
N TYR A 647 -0.90 -7.43 -1.15
CA TYR A 647 -2.08 -6.67 -0.74
C TYR A 647 -2.49 -5.58 -1.74
N GLY A 648 -1.63 -5.23 -2.70
CA GLY A 648 -1.93 -4.18 -3.69
C GLY A 648 -1.67 -2.79 -3.15
N GLU A 649 -2.58 -1.84 -3.41
CA GLU A 649 -2.51 -0.50 -2.85
C GLU A 649 -2.91 -0.50 -1.36
N ASP A 650 -1.98 -0.96 -0.52
CA ASP A 650 -2.12 -0.87 0.92
C ASP A 650 -0.98 -0.02 1.51
N PRO A 651 -1.20 1.28 1.71
CA PRO A 651 -0.19 2.17 2.26
C PRO A 651 0.33 1.73 3.64
N VAL A 652 -0.52 1.10 4.47
CA VAL A 652 -0.12 0.65 5.82
C VAL A 652 0.86 -0.53 5.72
N GLY A 653 0.53 -1.53 4.89
CA GLY A 653 1.40 -2.68 4.63
C GLY A 653 2.71 -2.29 3.96
N THR A 654 2.68 -1.33 3.03
CA THR A 654 3.89 -0.79 2.39
C THR A 654 4.84 -0.21 3.44
N ARG A 655 4.34 0.62 4.37
CA ARG A 655 5.17 1.19 5.46
C ARG A 655 5.75 0.11 6.36
N GLN A 656 4.99 -0.94 6.65
CA GLN A 656 5.47 -2.07 7.45
C GLN A 656 6.64 -2.81 6.80
N ASN A 657 6.52 -3.11 5.50
CA ASN A 657 7.58 -3.77 4.76
C ASN A 657 8.81 -2.87 4.65
N ILE A 658 8.63 -1.56 4.39
CA ILE A 658 9.73 -0.59 4.30
C ILE A 658 10.59 -0.61 5.56
N TRP A 659 10.02 -0.43 6.75
CA TRP A 659 10.85 -0.37 7.96
C TRP A 659 11.50 -1.72 8.29
N THR A 660 10.79 -2.84 8.08
CA THR A 660 11.33 -4.16 8.38
C THR A 660 12.52 -4.47 7.47
N ILE A 661 12.35 -4.21 6.17
CA ILE A 661 13.36 -4.50 5.16
C ILE A 661 14.55 -3.55 5.25
N LEU A 662 14.31 -2.24 5.38
CA LEU A 662 15.39 -1.26 5.51
C LEU A 662 16.19 -1.46 6.81
N LEU A 663 15.53 -1.74 7.93
CA LEU A 663 16.22 -1.89 9.21
C LEU A 663 17.07 -3.17 9.25
N ILE A 664 16.56 -4.30 8.76
CA ILE A 664 17.35 -5.53 8.65
C ILE A 664 18.44 -5.33 7.59
N GLY A 665 18.10 -4.74 6.45
CA GLY A 665 19.03 -4.51 5.35
C GLY A 665 20.20 -3.63 5.73
N ILE A 666 19.99 -2.51 6.43
CA ILE A 666 21.08 -1.63 6.85
C ILE A 666 22.01 -2.31 7.87
N ILE A 667 21.46 -3.16 8.75
CA ILE A 667 22.26 -3.96 9.69
C ILE A 667 23.12 -4.97 8.91
N VAL A 668 22.53 -5.70 7.97
CA VAL A 668 23.26 -6.66 7.11
C VAL A 668 24.34 -5.95 6.29
N TYR A 669 24.04 -4.77 5.73
CA TYR A 669 24.99 -3.95 4.98
C TYR A 669 26.21 -3.57 5.82
N ILE A 670 25.99 -3.03 7.04
CA ILE A 670 27.08 -2.61 7.94
C ILE A 670 27.90 -3.82 8.40
N ILE A 671 27.24 -4.93 8.78
CA ILE A 671 27.93 -6.15 9.20
C ILE A 671 28.78 -6.70 8.04
N SER A 672 28.23 -6.76 6.84
CA SER A 672 28.93 -7.29 5.66
C SER A 672 30.16 -6.44 5.33
N TRP A 673 30.00 -5.11 5.33
CA TRP A 673 31.11 -4.17 5.18
C TRP A 673 32.17 -4.41 6.25
N PHE A 674 31.79 -4.46 7.53
CA PHE A 674 32.71 -4.64 8.65
C PHE A 674 33.47 -5.96 8.59
N VAL A 675 32.78 -7.07 8.32
CA VAL A 675 33.39 -8.40 8.20
C VAL A 675 34.37 -8.43 7.04
N THR A 676 33.96 -7.96 5.86
CA THR A 676 34.85 -7.95 4.69
C THR A 676 36.03 -7.01 4.92
N TYR A 677 35.82 -5.83 5.53
CA TYR A 677 36.89 -4.88 5.83
C TYR A 677 37.89 -5.46 6.84
N SER A 678 37.41 -6.15 7.88
CA SER A 678 38.28 -6.82 8.85
C SER A 678 39.07 -7.98 8.23
N MET A 679 38.48 -8.75 7.32
CA MET A 679 39.15 -9.88 6.66
C MET A 679 40.27 -9.41 5.74
N PHE A 680 40.05 -8.33 5.00
CA PHE A 680 41.01 -7.82 4.02
C PHE A 680 41.86 -6.65 4.53
N GLY A 681 41.55 -6.11 5.71
CA GLY A 681 42.24 -4.96 6.32
C GLY A 681 43.75 -5.17 6.48
N GLY A 682 44.16 -6.36 6.92
CA GLY A 682 45.59 -6.70 7.03
C GLY A 682 46.31 -6.76 5.68
N ALA A 683 45.63 -7.19 4.61
CA ALA A 683 46.18 -7.15 3.25
C ALA A 683 46.31 -5.70 2.74
N ILE A 684 45.37 -4.83 3.11
CA ILE A 684 45.41 -3.40 2.80
C ILE A 684 46.58 -2.72 3.54
N GLU A 685 46.77 -3.01 4.83
CA GLU A 685 47.89 -2.45 5.62
C GLU A 685 49.26 -2.96 5.14
N GLY A 686 49.38 -4.25 4.80
CA GLY A 686 50.61 -4.82 4.25
C GLY A 686 51.01 -4.25 2.89
N LEU A 687 50.04 -3.79 2.09
CA LEU A 687 50.27 -3.06 0.84
C LEU A 687 50.61 -1.57 1.06
N LEU A 688 50.27 -1.01 2.23
CA LEU A 688 50.51 0.39 2.61
C LEU A 688 51.83 0.60 3.36
N THR A 689 52.44 -0.44 3.92
CA THR A 689 53.79 -0.33 4.46
C THR A 689 54.78 -0.18 3.30
N PRO A 690 55.49 0.96 3.16
CA PRO A 690 56.60 1.03 2.24
C PRO A 690 57.58 -0.08 2.61
N MET A 691 58.05 -0.86 1.64
CA MET A 691 59.21 -1.72 1.83
C MET A 691 60.42 -0.83 2.10
N VAL A 692 60.55 -0.39 3.35
CA VAL A 692 61.74 0.27 3.86
C VAL A 692 62.75 -0.85 4.09
N LYS A 693 63.73 -0.89 3.17
CA LYS A 693 65.01 -1.59 3.26
C LYS A 693 64.96 -3.12 3.22
N THR A 694 65.28 -3.66 2.05
CA THR A 694 66.53 -4.40 1.83
C THR A 694 67.07 -4.07 0.44
#